data_AF-A0A3B3Y473-F1
#
_entry.id   AF-A0A3B3Y473-F1
#
_cell.length_a   1.000
_cell.length_b   1.000
_cell.length_c   1.000
_cell.angle_alpha   90.00
_cell.angle_beta   90.00
_cell.angle_gamma   90.00
#
_symmetry.space_group_name_H-M   'P 1'
#
loop_
_entity.id
_entity.type
_entity.pdbx_description
1 polymer ?
#
loop_
_entity_poly.entity_id
_entity_poly.type
_entity_poly.pdbx_seq_one_letter_code
_entity_poly.pdbx_strand_id
1 'polypeptide(L)'
;MSLEYLLSSSESIRKVLDKQPVKFVRAIKQETRGGKSEDRILVLATWRLYLFAVKVPTKVEVTFNFLEIRAMNTYPDFQVVIDTDKTTFSLRLQTQEQLDHVVNHINYALSRVFNNSIYAPPICRAEGDVPDGSHKFSPNSESSLEPPKTCGGFSETYAALCDYNGIGCKEEVQWDVDTIYHSQDNREFNLLDFSHLDSRDLAVIVASIAYNTWFTKLYCKDMRIGSEVVDQILHTVSKSNSLEELTLENAGLKADFPQKMASALSENPASVIHSLNLAHNTLDNQGVSNLIQQVCRLNKGLRLLNLSKTSLSSKGVVSLSQALCSSDDYSNSLLHLDLSKNPGVLSGEDATNLYLFLAQPNCLVHLDLSGTDCTVDSLFGALLRGCCADLSYLNLSKNSFSHRALFLGLSNNPHISDLHLDISGCELRSAGAAVIQELFPRVSCVGTLDVSDNGLDADLLAVIPAFSRHPSLKHVMLGKNFNIKGRVLDEILQKLVHLVQEEECALQSLSLADSRLRHRGTVLVNALGSNACLRKVDLSGNLLEDSGAKMLSKALQINTTLRSVTWDRNNTTGVGFQDVARALEHNFTLQFMPLPLCDIAQAYRGAPEKTEQALAKIQRALLRNNQTQRFSQKQALRLHQGLVTSTAEQVMERLCVRVQQQLCVLKSCEDGDEVQTARQILKEARNSRALYPSLCELAHVLSVDGPVKQRLDTLAGELAKAADKELQVVVDSMVSLCRELCPMSCSAAERLSPPLSSISEQVSIPRSAIRSALMERAAEDINQALEEVKLSVVSYLTNSIVDQILQELYTTHKTLLRQVSQAKRWDDVGTGRRSVRHSRLVESLDFPDEDFGVNLGIHCSENGGVSMLEDGLPDFYSKRVLPDRWGHTSDLFPLTCCSMTSDLLK
;
A
#
# COMPACT_ATOMS: atom_id res chain seq x y z
N MET A 1 1.01 -48.38 51.75
CA MET A 1 0.37 -49.18 50.67
C MET A 1 1.41 -50.13 50.10
N SER A 2 0.99 -51.29 49.58
CA SER A 2 1.85 -52.18 48.80
C SER A 2 2.10 -51.62 47.40
N LEU A 3 3.19 -52.05 46.77
CA LEU A 3 3.65 -51.57 45.47
C LEU A 3 2.66 -51.89 44.34
N GLU A 4 2.04 -53.07 44.39
CA GLU A 4 0.97 -53.49 43.48
C GLU A 4 -0.26 -52.58 43.54
N TYR A 5 -0.64 -52.13 44.75
CA TYR A 5 -1.81 -51.25 44.94
C TYR A 5 -1.57 -49.85 44.33
N LEU A 6 -0.33 -49.36 44.37
CA LEU A 6 0.08 -48.13 43.68
C LEU A 6 0.08 -48.30 42.16
N LEU A 7 0.55 -49.44 41.64
CA LEU A 7 0.54 -49.74 40.20
C LEU A 7 -0.89 -49.84 39.65
N SER A 8 -1.77 -50.61 40.30
CA SER A 8 -3.18 -50.74 39.88
C SER A 8 -3.95 -49.42 40.02
N SER A 9 -3.65 -48.62 41.06
CA SER A 9 -4.22 -47.27 41.21
C SER A 9 -3.73 -46.34 40.10
N SER A 10 -2.47 -46.44 39.66
CA SER A 10 -1.90 -45.59 38.60
C SER A 10 -2.59 -45.80 37.24
N GLU A 11 -2.85 -47.06 36.84
CA GLU A 11 -3.66 -47.32 35.65
C GLU A 11 -5.10 -46.80 35.78
N SER A 12 -5.72 -47.00 36.95
CA SER A 12 -7.08 -46.54 37.21
C SER A 12 -7.18 -45.01 37.16
N ILE A 13 -6.18 -44.29 37.70
CA ILE A 13 -6.07 -42.83 37.61
C ILE A 13 -5.90 -42.37 36.15
N ARG A 14 -5.01 -43.01 35.37
CA ARG A 14 -4.81 -42.67 33.94
C ARG A 14 -6.07 -42.89 33.08
N LYS A 15 -6.91 -43.86 33.42
CA LYS A 15 -8.21 -44.10 32.78
C LYS A 15 -9.27 -43.06 33.16
N VAL A 16 -9.17 -42.44 34.33
CA VAL A 16 -10.12 -41.40 34.81
C VAL A 16 -9.73 -40.00 34.36
N LEU A 17 -8.44 -39.72 34.16
CA LEU A 17 -7.93 -38.42 33.69
C LEU A 17 -7.84 -38.30 32.16
N ASP A 18 -8.50 -39.20 31.41
CA ASP A 18 -8.51 -39.30 29.94
C ASP A 18 -7.24 -38.77 29.23
N LYS A 19 -6.12 -39.45 29.49
CA LYS A 19 -4.79 -39.17 28.91
C LYS A 19 -4.13 -37.82 29.29
N GLN A 20 -4.69 -37.00 30.18
CA GLN A 20 -3.99 -35.80 30.66
C GLN A 20 -2.58 -36.14 31.21
N PRO A 21 -1.56 -35.31 30.93
CA PRO A 21 -0.18 -35.61 31.32
C PRO A 21 0.02 -35.42 32.84
N VAL A 22 -0.08 -36.52 33.57
CA VAL A 22 0.20 -36.58 35.02
C VAL A 22 1.67 -36.28 35.29
N LYS A 23 1.93 -35.26 36.12
CA LYS A 23 3.26 -34.78 36.49
C LYS A 23 3.75 -35.33 37.83
N PHE A 24 2.84 -35.53 38.79
CA PHE A 24 3.15 -36.03 40.14
C PHE A 24 2.01 -36.90 40.69
N VAL A 25 2.34 -37.96 41.43
CA VAL A 25 1.39 -38.84 42.15
C VAL A 25 1.98 -39.25 43.48
N ARG A 26 1.32 -38.96 44.61
CA ARG A 26 1.72 -39.42 45.95
C ARG A 26 0.51 -39.71 46.85
N ALA A 27 0.70 -40.57 47.84
CA ALA A 27 -0.27 -40.79 48.90
C ALA A 27 -0.01 -39.81 50.05
N ILE A 28 -1.03 -39.07 50.45
CA ILE A 28 -0.98 -37.99 51.45
C ILE A 28 -2.08 -38.17 52.49
N LYS A 29 -2.02 -37.40 53.58
CA LYS A 29 -3.14 -37.25 54.51
C LYS A 29 -3.78 -35.88 54.36
N GLN A 30 -5.08 -35.85 54.07
CA GLN A 30 -5.87 -34.63 54.09
C GLN A 30 -6.47 -34.44 55.48
N GLU A 31 -6.29 -33.27 56.10
CA GLU A 31 -6.95 -32.94 57.35
C GLU A 31 -8.29 -32.24 57.09
N THR A 32 -9.34 -32.75 57.74
CA THR A 32 -10.69 -32.18 57.68
C THR A 32 -10.89 -31.15 58.80
N ARG A 33 -11.83 -30.21 58.62
CA ARG A 33 -12.19 -29.19 59.63
C ARG A 33 -12.66 -29.77 60.99
N GLY A 34 -12.91 -31.07 61.08
CA GLY A 34 -13.23 -31.79 62.32
C GLY A 34 -12.04 -32.49 62.99
N GLY A 35 -10.79 -32.18 62.61
CA GLY A 35 -9.58 -32.77 63.19
C GLY A 35 -9.30 -34.23 62.79
N LYS A 36 -10.06 -34.78 61.84
CA LYS A 36 -9.85 -36.14 61.31
C LYS A 36 -8.98 -36.10 60.06
N SER A 37 -7.95 -36.94 60.02
CA SER A 37 -7.12 -37.14 58.82
C SER A 37 -7.69 -38.27 57.94
N GLU A 38 -7.84 -38.03 56.65
CA GLU A 38 -8.23 -39.02 55.65
C GLU A 38 -7.05 -39.31 54.70
N ASP A 39 -6.79 -40.59 54.41
CA ASP A 39 -5.77 -40.96 53.42
C ASP A 39 -6.29 -40.69 52.00
N ARG A 40 -5.50 -39.96 51.19
CA ARG A 40 -5.84 -39.55 49.81
C ARG A 40 -4.70 -39.86 48.85
N ILE A 41 -5.01 -40.02 47.56
CA ILE A 41 -3.99 -39.97 46.50
C ILE A 41 -4.03 -38.59 45.86
N LEU A 42 -2.98 -37.81 46.06
CA LEU A 42 -2.72 -36.54 45.40
C LEU A 42 -2.15 -36.79 43.99
N VAL A 43 -2.73 -36.14 43.00
CA VAL A 43 -2.26 -36.14 41.61
C VAL A 43 -2.17 -34.70 41.11
N LEU A 44 -1.04 -34.34 40.50
CA LEU A 44 -0.86 -33.07 39.79
C LEU A 44 -0.82 -33.32 38.27
N ALA A 45 -1.67 -32.61 37.54
CA ALA A 45 -1.59 -32.46 36.08
C ALA A 45 -0.84 -31.14 35.75
N THR A 46 -0.86 -30.70 34.48
CA THR A 46 -0.22 -29.44 34.08
C THR A 46 -0.82 -28.23 34.81
N TRP A 47 -2.15 -28.15 34.93
CA TRP A 47 -2.87 -26.97 35.45
C TRP A 47 -3.80 -27.27 36.65
N ARG A 48 -3.89 -28.53 37.09
CA ARG A 48 -4.89 -29.01 38.06
C ARG A 48 -4.30 -29.90 39.16
N LEU A 49 -4.89 -29.77 40.35
CA LEU A 49 -4.74 -30.68 41.47
C LEU A 49 -5.97 -31.60 41.55
N TYR A 50 -5.75 -32.90 41.74
CA TYR A 50 -6.80 -33.89 42.00
C TYR A 50 -6.51 -34.64 43.29
N LEU A 51 -7.54 -34.88 44.10
CA LEU A 51 -7.53 -35.81 45.22
C LEU A 51 -8.46 -36.99 44.91
N PHE A 52 -7.89 -38.20 44.91
CA PHE A 52 -8.61 -39.44 44.68
C PHE A 52 -8.82 -40.24 45.98
N ALA A 53 -9.92 -41.02 45.99
CA ALA A 53 -10.17 -42.06 46.97
C ALA A 53 -9.05 -43.13 46.98
N VAL A 54 -8.62 -43.60 48.15
CA VAL A 54 -7.75 -44.79 48.28
C VAL A 54 -8.59 -46.07 48.17
N LYS A 55 -9.26 -46.24 47.03
CA LYS A 55 -10.12 -47.38 46.66
C LYS A 55 -9.97 -47.62 45.15
N VAL A 56 -10.02 -48.88 44.73
CA VAL A 56 -10.03 -49.27 43.30
C VAL A 56 -11.44 -49.77 42.93
N PRO A 57 -12.06 -49.31 41.83
CA PRO A 57 -11.58 -48.27 40.91
C PRO A 57 -11.54 -46.89 41.58
N THR A 58 -10.45 -46.16 41.32
CA THR A 58 -10.22 -44.82 41.86
C THR A 58 -11.25 -43.83 41.34
N LYS A 59 -11.79 -42.99 42.22
CA LYS A 59 -12.66 -41.86 41.87
C LYS A 59 -12.02 -40.56 42.34
N VAL A 60 -12.14 -39.51 41.53
CA VAL A 60 -11.89 -38.13 41.96
C VAL A 60 -12.92 -37.77 43.02
N GLU A 61 -12.47 -37.28 44.17
CA GLU A 61 -13.36 -36.68 45.20
C GLU A 61 -13.22 -35.16 45.24
N VAL A 62 -12.04 -34.63 44.90
CA VAL A 62 -11.79 -33.18 44.76
C VAL A 62 -10.94 -32.92 43.52
N THR A 63 -11.24 -31.85 42.79
CA THR A 63 -10.32 -31.24 41.83
C THR A 63 -10.46 -29.72 41.84
N PHE A 64 -9.36 -29.00 41.61
CA PHE A 64 -9.35 -27.57 41.34
C PHE A 64 -8.18 -27.21 40.41
N ASN A 65 -8.36 -26.18 39.58
CA ASN A 65 -7.31 -25.60 38.75
C ASN A 65 -6.44 -24.64 39.58
N PHE A 66 -5.14 -24.51 39.24
CA PHE A 66 -4.21 -23.69 40.02
C PHE A 66 -4.58 -22.20 40.05
N LEU A 67 -5.33 -21.70 39.07
CA LEU A 67 -5.86 -20.33 39.04
C LEU A 67 -6.99 -20.09 40.08
N GLU A 68 -7.55 -21.14 40.69
CA GLU A 68 -8.49 -21.02 41.82
C GLU A 68 -7.77 -20.75 43.16
N ILE A 69 -6.43 -20.78 43.21
CA ILE A 69 -5.62 -20.63 44.43
C ILE A 69 -5.43 -19.16 44.78
N ARG A 70 -5.84 -18.78 46.00
CA ARG A 70 -5.63 -17.43 46.56
C ARG A 70 -4.37 -17.34 47.42
N ALA A 71 -4.03 -18.40 48.14
CA ALA A 71 -2.84 -18.49 48.99
C ALA A 71 -2.42 -19.96 49.20
N MET A 72 -1.13 -20.16 49.47
CA MET A 72 -0.53 -21.45 49.79
C MET A 72 0.54 -21.28 50.87
N ASN A 73 0.23 -21.71 52.09
CA ASN A 73 1.14 -21.58 53.22
C ASN A 73 1.72 -22.95 53.60
N THR A 74 3.04 -23.02 53.77
CA THR A 74 3.76 -24.23 54.18
C THR A 74 4.07 -24.19 55.66
N TYR A 75 3.84 -25.30 56.36
CA TYR A 75 4.01 -25.45 57.79
C TYR A 75 4.96 -26.62 58.14
N PRO A 76 5.45 -26.71 59.39
CA PRO A 76 6.15 -27.89 59.90
C PRO A 76 5.38 -29.21 59.68
N ASP A 77 6.06 -30.33 59.90
CA ASP A 77 5.54 -31.68 59.66
C ASP A 77 5.11 -31.97 58.20
N PHE A 78 5.78 -31.35 57.23
CA PHE A 78 5.58 -31.51 55.79
C PHE A 78 4.15 -31.17 55.33
N GLN A 79 3.59 -30.09 55.87
CA GLN A 79 2.19 -29.70 55.69
C GLN A 79 2.06 -28.48 54.76
N VAL A 80 1.11 -28.53 53.82
CA VAL A 80 0.69 -27.38 53.01
C VAL A 80 -0.80 -27.11 53.22
N VAL A 81 -1.13 -25.84 53.37
CA VAL A 81 -2.51 -25.35 53.38
C VAL A 81 -2.72 -24.53 52.11
N ILE A 82 -3.63 -24.98 51.24
CA ILE A 82 -4.00 -24.31 49.99
C ILE A 82 -5.39 -23.71 50.17
N ASP A 83 -5.50 -22.39 50.11
CA ASP A 83 -6.77 -21.67 50.13
C ASP A 83 -7.22 -21.38 48.69
N THR A 84 -8.41 -21.86 48.35
CA THR A 84 -9.09 -21.58 47.08
C THR A 84 -10.31 -20.68 47.26
N ASP A 85 -10.91 -20.20 46.17
CA ASP A 85 -12.18 -19.45 46.19
C ASP A 85 -13.30 -20.11 47.01
N LYS A 86 -13.29 -21.45 47.10
CA LYS A 86 -14.39 -22.26 47.64
C LYS A 86 -14.03 -22.93 48.97
N THR A 87 -12.78 -23.38 49.12
CA THR A 87 -12.38 -24.33 50.17
C THR A 87 -10.89 -24.23 50.52
N THR A 88 -10.58 -24.37 51.81
CA THR A 88 -9.23 -24.56 52.34
C THR A 88 -8.88 -26.06 52.34
N PHE A 89 -7.71 -26.42 51.82
CA PHE A 89 -7.19 -27.79 51.81
C PHE A 89 -5.92 -27.91 52.65
N SER A 90 -6.00 -28.59 53.80
CA SER A 90 -4.83 -28.96 54.61
C SER A 90 -4.33 -30.35 54.18
N LEU A 91 -3.11 -30.42 53.66
CA LEU A 91 -2.51 -31.63 53.08
C LEU A 91 -1.14 -31.90 53.75
N ARG A 92 -0.96 -33.06 54.39
CA ARG A 92 0.30 -33.51 54.98
C ARG A 92 0.96 -34.57 54.11
N LEU A 93 2.20 -34.33 53.71
CA LEU A 93 3.04 -35.20 52.87
C LEU A 93 4.00 -36.05 53.72
N GLN A 94 4.82 -36.89 53.08
CA GLN A 94 5.70 -37.85 53.78
C GLN A 94 7.14 -37.37 53.93
N THR A 95 7.60 -36.44 53.08
CA THR A 95 8.95 -35.88 53.11
C THR A 95 8.94 -34.42 52.64
N GLN A 96 9.95 -33.64 53.04
CA GLN A 96 10.13 -32.25 52.58
C GLN A 96 10.22 -32.17 51.06
N GLU A 97 11.00 -33.05 50.42
CA GLU A 97 11.15 -33.13 48.95
C GLU A 97 9.80 -33.28 48.22
N GLN A 98 8.83 -34.00 48.81
CA GLN A 98 7.48 -34.11 48.25
C GLN A 98 6.68 -32.82 48.39
N LEU A 99 6.83 -32.11 49.52
CA LEU A 99 6.22 -30.80 49.75
C LEU A 99 6.80 -29.77 48.76
N ASP A 100 8.13 -29.68 48.66
CA ASP A 100 8.84 -28.79 47.74
C ASP A 100 8.41 -29.05 46.28
N HIS A 101 8.29 -30.31 45.86
CA HIS A 101 7.86 -30.66 44.51
C HIS A 101 6.40 -30.25 44.23
N VAL A 102 5.50 -30.27 45.21
CA VAL A 102 4.12 -29.79 45.04
C VAL A 102 4.10 -28.26 44.89
N VAL A 103 4.80 -27.56 45.78
CA VAL A 103 4.91 -26.09 45.78
C VAL A 103 5.56 -25.58 44.48
N ASN A 104 6.71 -26.13 44.11
CA ASN A 104 7.47 -25.71 42.93
C ASN A 104 6.73 -26.03 41.63
N HIS A 105 6.02 -27.16 41.54
CA HIS A 105 5.21 -27.48 40.34
C HIS A 105 4.07 -26.48 40.15
N ILE A 106 3.36 -26.12 41.22
CA ILE A 106 2.25 -25.16 41.13
C ILE A 106 2.77 -23.75 40.80
N ASN A 107 3.86 -23.31 41.44
CA ASN A 107 4.47 -22.01 41.15
C ASN A 107 5.03 -21.93 39.71
N TYR A 108 5.69 -22.98 39.20
CA TYR A 108 6.17 -23.06 37.81
C TYR A 108 5.01 -23.09 36.79
N ALA A 109 3.92 -23.81 37.09
CA ALA A 109 2.75 -23.81 36.24
C ALA A 109 2.11 -22.41 36.16
N LEU A 110 1.97 -21.71 37.28
CA LEU A 110 1.40 -20.36 37.33
C LEU A 110 2.33 -19.31 36.69
N SER A 111 3.65 -19.40 36.89
CA SER A 111 4.60 -18.48 36.25
C SER A 111 4.63 -18.63 34.73
N ARG A 112 4.35 -19.83 34.21
CA ARG A 112 4.12 -20.07 32.77
C ARG A 112 2.85 -19.38 32.25
N VAL A 113 1.72 -19.54 32.93
CA VAL A 113 0.43 -18.93 32.53
C VAL A 113 0.50 -17.40 32.50
N PHE A 114 1.16 -16.79 33.48
CA PHE A 114 1.34 -15.34 33.58
C PHE A 114 2.63 -14.83 32.91
N ASN A 115 3.39 -15.69 32.21
CA ASN A 115 4.66 -15.38 31.55
C ASN A 115 5.64 -14.52 32.38
N ASN A 116 5.85 -14.89 33.65
CA ASN A 116 6.64 -14.16 34.66
C ASN A 116 6.20 -12.69 34.93
N SER A 117 4.98 -12.30 34.56
CA SER A 117 4.42 -10.97 34.81
C SER A 117 4.24 -10.66 36.31
N ILE A 118 4.34 -9.37 36.66
CA ILE A 118 4.11 -8.84 38.02
C ILE A 118 2.72 -9.15 38.60
N TYR A 119 1.77 -9.58 37.77
CA TYR A 119 0.43 -10.00 38.20
C TYR A 119 0.34 -11.48 38.61
N ALA A 120 1.42 -12.26 38.49
CA ALA A 120 1.50 -13.59 39.08
C ALA A 120 1.32 -13.47 40.61
N PRO A 121 0.24 -14.01 41.21
CA PRO A 121 -0.02 -13.76 42.61
C PRO A 121 1.06 -14.41 43.49
N PRO A 122 1.63 -13.72 44.50
CA PRO A 122 2.66 -14.27 45.39
C PRO A 122 2.01 -15.27 46.37
N ILE A 123 1.69 -16.44 45.84
CA ILE A 123 0.85 -17.46 46.48
C ILE A 123 1.55 -18.13 47.66
N CYS A 124 2.87 -18.28 47.62
CA CYS A 124 3.63 -18.81 48.74
C CYS A 124 4.18 -17.72 49.67
N ARG A 125 3.70 -17.73 50.93
CA ARG A 125 4.38 -17.07 52.06
C ARG A 125 4.98 -18.14 52.96
N ALA A 126 6.30 -18.21 53.01
CA ALA A 126 7.01 -19.02 53.99
C ALA A 126 7.23 -18.19 55.27
N GLU A 127 6.60 -18.59 56.38
CA GLU A 127 6.92 -18.03 57.70
C GLU A 127 8.10 -18.82 58.32
N GLY A 128 9.32 -18.41 57.96
CA GLY A 128 10.57 -18.95 58.51
C GLY A 128 11.78 -18.67 57.62
N ASP A 129 12.96 -18.57 58.22
CA ASP A 129 14.22 -18.38 57.48
C ASP A 129 14.47 -19.55 56.52
N VAL A 130 14.55 -19.25 55.22
CA VAL A 130 14.68 -20.25 54.15
C VAL A 130 16.14 -20.70 54.03
N PRO A 131 16.46 -22.00 54.18
CA PRO A 131 17.81 -22.50 53.94
C PRO A 131 18.22 -22.38 52.46
N ASP A 132 19.53 -22.25 52.24
CA ASP A 132 20.23 -21.93 50.97
C ASP A 132 20.05 -22.93 49.79
N GLY A 133 19.09 -23.86 49.87
CA GLY A 133 18.76 -24.84 48.83
C GLY A 133 17.67 -24.39 47.85
N SER A 134 16.91 -23.35 48.16
CA SER A 134 15.74 -22.89 47.38
C SER A 134 16.09 -22.35 45.98
N HIS A 135 17.34 -21.91 45.77
CA HIS A 135 17.77 -21.22 44.55
C HIS A 135 17.77 -22.08 43.27
N LYS A 136 17.58 -23.40 43.34
CA LYS A 136 17.55 -24.29 42.16
C LYS A 136 16.28 -24.21 41.31
N PHE A 137 15.19 -23.62 41.83
CA PHE A 137 13.92 -23.49 41.10
C PHE A 137 13.31 -22.08 41.24
N SER A 138 14.16 -21.06 41.48
CA SER A 138 13.76 -19.67 41.33
C SER A 138 13.59 -19.32 39.84
N PRO A 139 12.58 -18.54 39.43
CA PRO A 139 12.45 -18.06 38.06
C PRO A 139 13.63 -17.15 37.63
N ASN A 140 14.43 -16.67 38.57
CA ASN A 140 15.67 -15.91 38.32
C ASN A 140 16.93 -16.80 38.34
N SER A 141 16.81 -18.13 38.28
CA SER A 141 17.97 -19.01 38.11
C SER A 141 18.32 -19.16 36.62
N GLU A 142 19.55 -18.80 36.25
CA GLU A 142 20.06 -18.75 34.87
C GLU A 142 20.17 -20.13 34.18
N SER A 143 19.69 -21.20 34.83
CA SER A 143 19.72 -22.58 34.33
C SER A 143 18.57 -22.94 33.36
N SER A 144 17.56 -22.08 33.21
CA SER A 144 16.40 -22.34 32.35
C SER A 144 16.65 -21.99 30.88
N LEU A 145 17.42 -22.85 30.19
CA LEU A 145 17.59 -22.84 28.73
C LEU A 145 16.32 -23.32 27.97
N GLU A 146 15.15 -22.82 28.34
CA GLU A 146 13.94 -22.95 27.51
C GLU A 146 14.02 -21.96 26.33
N PRO A 147 13.63 -22.36 25.10
CA PRO A 147 13.65 -21.46 23.94
C PRO A 147 12.64 -20.31 24.10
N PRO A 148 12.84 -19.17 23.41
CA PRO A 148 11.89 -18.06 23.46
C PRO A 148 10.50 -18.52 23.00
N LYS A 149 9.49 -18.31 23.86
CA LYS A 149 8.13 -18.78 23.61
C LYS A 149 7.49 -18.08 22.42
N THR A 150 6.89 -18.88 21.53
CA THR A 150 6.03 -18.41 20.44
C THR A 150 4.96 -17.46 20.96
N CYS A 151 4.77 -16.34 20.27
CA CYS A 151 3.83 -15.27 20.62
C CYS A 151 3.73 -14.93 22.12
N GLY A 152 4.85 -14.88 22.83
CA GLY A 152 4.89 -14.54 24.26
C GLY A 152 4.22 -15.58 25.18
N GLY A 153 4.13 -16.83 24.75
CA GLY A 153 3.55 -17.94 25.52
C GLY A 153 2.02 -18.04 25.44
N PHE A 154 1.38 -17.34 24.49
CA PHE A 154 -0.08 -17.30 24.35
C PHE A 154 -0.75 -18.69 24.43
N SER A 155 -0.24 -19.68 23.68
CA SER A 155 -0.80 -21.03 23.64
C SER A 155 -0.75 -21.77 24.98
N GLU A 156 0.12 -21.39 25.91
CA GLU A 156 0.16 -21.93 27.27
C GLU A 156 -0.92 -21.30 28.15
N THR A 157 -1.02 -19.97 28.13
CA THR A 157 -2.04 -19.19 28.83
C THR A 157 -3.44 -19.61 28.38
N TYR A 158 -3.65 -19.75 27.06
CA TYR A 158 -4.89 -20.22 26.45
C TYR A 158 -5.26 -21.64 26.92
N ALA A 159 -4.32 -22.60 26.85
CA ALA A 159 -4.59 -23.97 27.31
C ALA A 159 -4.94 -24.05 28.81
N ALA A 160 -4.32 -23.22 29.64
CA ALA A 160 -4.61 -23.15 31.07
C ALA A 160 -5.97 -22.51 31.37
N LEU A 161 -6.35 -21.45 30.66
CA LEU A 161 -7.64 -20.78 30.80
C LEU A 161 -8.78 -21.62 30.21
N CYS A 162 -8.55 -22.39 29.14
CA CYS A 162 -9.49 -23.42 28.66
C CYS A 162 -9.77 -24.46 29.75
N ASP A 163 -8.72 -25.06 30.34
CA ASP A 163 -8.86 -26.04 31.43
C ASP A 163 -9.62 -25.43 32.62
N TYR A 164 -9.26 -24.23 33.08
CA TYR A 164 -9.91 -23.51 34.17
C TYR A 164 -11.42 -23.31 33.92
N ASN A 165 -11.80 -22.79 32.75
CA ASN A 165 -13.21 -22.55 32.38
C ASN A 165 -13.98 -23.83 32.03
N GLY A 166 -13.31 -24.99 31.94
CA GLY A 166 -13.92 -26.26 31.52
C GLY A 166 -14.24 -26.33 30.03
N ILE A 167 -13.54 -25.54 29.21
CA ILE A 167 -13.70 -25.45 27.77
C ILE A 167 -12.61 -26.30 27.08
N GLY A 168 -12.96 -26.96 25.97
CA GLY A 168 -12.01 -27.75 25.20
C GLY A 168 -11.02 -26.85 24.46
N CYS A 169 -9.73 -26.96 24.79
CA CYS A 169 -8.66 -26.24 24.09
C CYS A 169 -8.66 -26.56 22.60
N LYS A 170 -8.71 -25.53 21.74
CA LYS A 170 -8.75 -25.69 20.29
C LYS A 170 -7.33 -25.75 19.73
N GLU A 171 -6.94 -26.89 19.17
CA GLU A 171 -5.61 -27.08 18.56
C GLU A 171 -5.39 -26.12 17.37
N GLU A 172 -6.44 -25.78 16.63
CA GLU A 172 -6.43 -24.77 15.56
C GLU A 172 -5.97 -23.38 16.05
N VAL A 173 -6.49 -22.90 17.19
CA VAL A 173 -6.13 -21.59 17.76
C VAL A 173 -4.66 -21.55 18.17
N GLN A 174 -4.15 -22.63 18.76
CA GLN A 174 -2.75 -22.74 19.12
C GLN A 174 -1.87 -22.82 17.87
N TRP A 175 -2.29 -23.59 16.85
CA TRP A 175 -1.55 -23.72 15.59
C TRP A 175 -1.49 -22.40 14.81
N ASP A 176 -2.60 -21.66 14.69
CA ASP A 176 -2.64 -20.36 14.03
C ASP A 176 -1.71 -19.35 14.72
N VAL A 177 -1.72 -19.30 16.06
CA VAL A 177 -0.86 -18.38 16.81
C VAL A 177 0.61 -18.78 16.75
N ASP A 178 0.93 -20.05 17.01
CA ASP A 178 2.32 -20.53 17.03
C ASP A 178 2.94 -20.66 15.62
N THR A 179 2.12 -20.71 14.56
CA THR A 179 2.58 -20.83 13.16
C THR A 179 2.37 -19.55 12.35
N ILE A 180 1.13 -19.09 12.17
CA ILE A 180 0.82 -17.96 11.27
C ILE A 180 1.26 -16.65 11.90
N TYR A 181 0.75 -16.34 13.10
CA TYR A 181 1.06 -15.08 13.78
C TYR A 181 2.54 -14.95 14.10
N HIS A 182 3.17 -16.02 14.59
CA HIS A 182 4.59 -16.03 14.89
C HIS A 182 5.48 -15.86 13.64
N SER A 183 5.17 -16.54 12.52
CA SER A 183 5.97 -16.42 11.28
C SER A 183 5.81 -15.08 10.56
N GLN A 184 4.74 -14.33 10.84
CA GLN A 184 4.50 -12.98 10.34
C GLN A 184 5.02 -11.87 11.27
N ASP A 185 5.59 -12.22 12.43
CA ASP A 185 5.86 -11.30 13.56
C ASP A 185 4.64 -10.46 13.97
N ASN A 186 3.42 -10.99 13.76
CA ASN A 186 2.19 -10.21 13.90
C ASN A 186 1.92 -9.87 15.38
N ARG A 187 1.72 -8.57 15.65
CA ARG A 187 1.44 -8.00 16.97
C ARG A 187 -0.02 -7.56 17.16
N GLU A 188 -0.82 -7.64 16.09
CA GLU A 188 -2.24 -7.34 16.09
C GLU A 188 -3.07 -8.63 16.16
N PHE A 189 -3.69 -8.88 17.31
CA PHE A 189 -4.61 -10.01 17.47
C PHE A 189 -5.96 -9.70 16.81
N ASN A 190 -6.28 -10.39 15.72
CA ASN A 190 -7.50 -10.16 14.96
C ASN A 190 -8.60 -11.16 15.36
N LEU A 191 -9.69 -10.68 15.96
CA LEU A 191 -10.82 -11.53 16.34
C LEU A 191 -11.60 -12.09 15.15
N LEU A 192 -11.42 -11.55 13.93
CA LEU A 192 -12.06 -12.06 12.72
C LEU A 192 -11.50 -13.40 12.27
N ASP A 193 -10.22 -13.69 12.54
CA ASP A 193 -9.58 -14.96 12.18
C ASP A 193 -10.24 -16.15 12.91
N PHE A 194 -10.83 -15.87 14.08
CA PHE A 194 -11.52 -16.82 14.95
C PHE A 194 -13.05 -16.66 14.93
N SER A 195 -13.60 -15.94 13.94
CA SER A 195 -15.03 -15.59 13.86
C SER A 195 -15.99 -16.77 13.65
N HIS A 196 -15.47 -17.98 13.38
CA HIS A 196 -16.21 -19.24 13.34
C HIS A 196 -16.42 -19.88 14.72
N LEU A 197 -15.69 -19.44 15.74
CA LEU A 197 -15.80 -19.92 17.11
C LEU A 197 -16.96 -19.27 17.88
N ASP A 198 -17.37 -19.88 19.00
CA ASP A 198 -18.45 -19.33 19.81
C ASP A 198 -17.98 -18.21 20.77
N SER A 199 -18.93 -17.53 21.40
CA SER A 199 -18.66 -16.40 22.30
C SER A 199 -17.85 -16.77 23.56
N ARG A 200 -17.67 -18.06 23.88
CA ARG A 200 -16.93 -18.56 25.05
C ARG A 200 -15.52 -18.96 24.68
N ASP A 201 -15.37 -19.66 23.57
CA ASP A 201 -14.07 -19.89 22.95
C ASP A 201 -13.34 -18.54 22.72
N LEU A 202 -14.04 -17.58 22.11
CA LEU A 202 -13.54 -16.21 21.89
C LEU A 202 -13.25 -15.45 23.19
N ALA A 203 -14.06 -15.64 24.25
CA ALA A 203 -13.80 -15.00 25.53
C ALA A 203 -12.52 -15.53 26.20
N VAL A 204 -12.25 -16.83 26.13
CA VAL A 204 -11.00 -17.42 26.63
C VAL A 204 -9.78 -16.99 25.81
N ILE A 205 -9.94 -16.87 24.48
CA ILE A 205 -8.92 -16.30 23.58
C ILE A 205 -8.54 -14.88 24.05
N VAL A 206 -9.52 -13.98 24.21
CA VAL A 206 -9.25 -12.61 24.67
C VAL A 206 -8.65 -12.59 26.08
N ALA A 207 -9.18 -13.39 27.01
CA ALA A 207 -8.65 -13.47 28.38
C ALA A 207 -7.16 -13.89 28.43
N SER A 208 -6.68 -14.61 27.41
CA SER A 208 -5.27 -15.00 27.28
C SER A 208 -4.35 -13.83 26.90
N ILE A 209 -4.90 -12.77 26.28
CA ILE A 209 -4.17 -11.54 25.90
C ILE A 209 -3.91 -10.66 27.14
N ALA A 210 -4.76 -10.73 28.18
CA ALA A 210 -4.66 -9.93 29.40
C ALA A 210 -3.31 -10.04 30.13
N TYR A 211 -2.60 -11.16 29.96
CA TYR A 211 -1.29 -11.44 30.58
C TYR A 211 -0.17 -11.65 29.54
N ASN A 212 -0.48 -11.48 28.25
CA ASN A 212 0.45 -11.68 27.16
C ASN A 212 1.33 -10.43 26.93
N THR A 213 2.59 -10.65 26.58
CA THR A 213 3.58 -9.58 26.36
C THR A 213 4.05 -9.49 24.90
N TRP A 214 3.33 -10.11 23.97
CA TRP A 214 3.65 -10.12 22.54
C TRP A 214 2.66 -9.28 21.73
N PHE A 215 1.36 -9.46 21.97
CA PHE A 215 0.31 -8.73 21.28
C PHE A 215 0.19 -7.30 21.82
N THR A 216 0.40 -6.32 20.94
CA THR A 216 0.27 -4.89 21.25
C THR A 216 -1.01 -4.29 20.70
N LYS A 217 -1.74 -4.99 19.83
CA LYS A 217 -3.05 -4.54 19.33
C LYS A 217 -4.11 -5.63 19.45
N LEU A 218 -5.35 -5.20 19.70
CA LEU A 218 -6.54 -6.05 19.61
C LEU A 218 -7.51 -5.45 18.59
N TYR A 219 -7.82 -6.21 17.55
CA TYR A 219 -8.61 -5.77 16.41
C TYR A 219 -9.90 -6.57 16.25
N CYS A 220 -11.00 -5.86 16.06
CA CYS A 220 -12.30 -6.37 15.66
C CYS A 220 -13.01 -5.30 14.83
N LYS A 221 -13.46 -5.66 13.63
CA LYS A 221 -14.21 -4.78 12.73
C LYS A 221 -15.40 -5.51 12.12
N ASP A 222 -16.56 -4.86 12.07
CA ASP A 222 -17.78 -5.35 11.43
C ASP A 222 -18.31 -6.73 11.93
N MET A 223 -17.79 -7.22 13.06
CA MET A 223 -18.24 -8.44 13.74
C MET A 223 -18.87 -8.11 15.09
N ARG A 224 -20.11 -8.57 15.32
CA ARG A 224 -20.84 -8.35 16.57
C ARG A 224 -20.32 -9.27 17.68
N ILE A 225 -19.60 -8.70 18.66
CA ILE A 225 -19.08 -9.48 19.80
C ILE A 225 -20.13 -9.74 20.88
N GLY A 226 -20.04 -10.92 21.52
CA GLY A 226 -20.89 -11.30 22.65
C GLY A 226 -20.46 -10.61 23.95
N SER A 227 -21.38 -10.50 24.93
CA SER A 227 -21.06 -9.83 26.20
C SER A 227 -19.97 -10.56 27.01
N GLU A 228 -19.91 -11.90 26.95
CA GLU A 228 -18.83 -12.68 27.56
C GLU A 228 -17.45 -12.25 27.00
N VAL A 229 -17.36 -11.92 25.71
CA VAL A 229 -16.13 -11.40 25.08
C VAL A 229 -15.86 -9.94 25.51
N VAL A 230 -16.89 -9.08 25.51
CA VAL A 230 -16.77 -7.67 25.94
C VAL A 230 -16.21 -7.56 27.36
N ASP A 231 -16.70 -8.39 28.28
CA ASP A 231 -16.23 -8.39 29.67
C ASP A 231 -14.77 -8.86 29.78
N GLN A 232 -14.29 -9.76 28.91
CA GLN A 232 -12.88 -10.14 28.82
C GLN A 232 -11.99 -9.10 28.12
N ILE A 233 -12.52 -8.30 27.18
CA ILE A 233 -11.80 -7.14 26.64
C ILE A 233 -11.57 -6.11 27.75
N LEU A 234 -12.59 -5.85 28.58
CA LEU A 234 -12.48 -4.94 29.73
C LEU A 234 -11.48 -5.45 30.77
N HIS A 235 -11.46 -6.75 31.05
CA HIS A 235 -10.42 -7.39 31.88
C HIS A 235 -9.01 -7.29 31.27
N THR A 236 -8.89 -7.46 29.96
CA THR A 236 -7.62 -7.29 29.22
C THR A 236 -7.08 -5.87 29.36
N VAL A 237 -7.94 -4.86 29.20
CA VAL A 237 -7.58 -3.44 29.39
C VAL A 237 -7.16 -3.14 30.84
N SER A 238 -7.80 -3.76 31.84
CA SER A 238 -7.47 -3.52 33.25
C SER A 238 -6.25 -4.30 33.77
N LYS A 239 -5.59 -5.12 32.94
CA LYS A 239 -4.45 -5.97 33.35
C LYS A 239 -3.25 -5.98 32.39
N SER A 240 -3.43 -5.71 31.09
CA SER A 240 -2.30 -5.69 30.14
C SER A 240 -1.51 -4.39 30.22
N ASN A 241 -0.18 -4.53 30.25
CA ASN A 241 0.79 -3.42 30.10
C ASN A 241 1.50 -3.45 28.74
N SER A 242 1.00 -4.27 27.80
CA SER A 242 1.54 -4.42 26.44
C SER A 242 0.52 -4.04 25.37
N LEU A 243 -0.79 -4.04 25.68
CA LEU A 243 -1.82 -3.54 24.78
C LEU A 243 -1.66 -2.01 24.58
N GLU A 244 -1.29 -1.61 23.37
CA GLU A 244 -1.08 -0.24 22.90
C GLU A 244 -2.28 0.28 22.08
N GLU A 245 -2.95 -0.60 21.33
CA GLU A 245 -4.01 -0.20 20.40
C GLU A 245 -5.26 -1.10 20.51
N LEU A 246 -6.45 -0.49 20.53
CA LEU A 246 -7.73 -1.19 20.57
C LEU A 246 -8.67 -0.68 19.46
N THR A 247 -9.03 -1.57 18.53
CA THR A 247 -10.02 -1.32 17.47
C THR A 247 -11.22 -2.24 17.65
N LEU A 248 -12.40 -1.66 17.86
CA LEU A 248 -13.69 -2.35 18.01
C LEU A 248 -14.75 -1.71 17.10
N GLU A 249 -14.41 -1.49 15.83
CA GLU A 249 -15.27 -0.78 14.86
C GLU A 249 -16.52 -1.59 14.51
N ASN A 250 -17.71 -0.97 14.63
CA ASN A 250 -19.01 -1.60 14.36
C ASN A 250 -19.20 -2.95 15.11
N ALA A 251 -18.54 -3.13 16.25
CA ALA A 251 -18.52 -4.38 16.99
C ALA A 251 -19.84 -4.69 17.76
N GLY A 252 -20.86 -3.84 17.60
CA GLY A 252 -22.15 -3.98 18.26
C GLY A 252 -22.10 -3.73 19.76
N LEU A 253 -21.17 -2.88 20.20
CA LEU A 253 -20.98 -2.50 21.60
C LEU A 253 -22.27 -1.90 22.18
N LYS A 254 -22.53 -2.16 23.46
CA LYS A 254 -23.61 -1.49 24.21
C LYS A 254 -23.21 -0.05 24.52
N ALA A 255 -24.20 0.82 24.66
CA ALA A 255 -23.97 2.23 24.95
C ALA A 255 -23.12 2.47 26.20
N ASP A 256 -23.26 1.65 27.24
CA ASP A 256 -22.51 1.72 28.52
C ASP A 256 -21.06 1.21 28.46
N PHE A 257 -20.57 0.74 27.29
CA PHE A 257 -19.20 0.24 27.15
C PHE A 257 -18.12 1.26 27.51
N PRO A 258 -18.15 2.54 27.07
CA PRO A 258 -17.09 3.50 27.36
C PRO A 258 -16.98 3.81 28.85
N GLN A 259 -18.11 3.85 29.57
CA GLN A 259 -18.13 4.00 31.02
C GLN A 259 -17.41 2.83 31.73
N LYS A 260 -17.60 1.59 31.25
CA LYS A 260 -16.90 0.42 31.77
C LYS A 260 -15.41 0.43 31.41
N MET A 261 -15.07 0.86 30.20
CA MET A 261 -13.68 0.98 29.76
C MET A 261 -12.93 2.06 30.55
N ALA A 262 -13.60 3.17 30.91
CA ALA A 262 -13.06 4.18 31.82
C ALA A 262 -12.71 3.60 33.20
N SER A 263 -13.59 2.75 33.75
CA SER A 263 -13.33 2.03 35.00
C SER A 263 -12.16 1.04 34.86
N ALA A 264 -12.12 0.25 33.77
CA ALA A 264 -11.04 -0.69 33.51
C ALA A 264 -9.67 -0.02 33.39
N LEU A 265 -9.59 1.14 32.72
CA LEU A 265 -8.37 1.96 32.66
C LEU A 265 -7.99 2.55 34.04
N SER A 266 -8.97 2.92 34.87
CA SER A 266 -8.69 3.45 36.21
C SER A 266 -8.13 2.40 37.19
N GLU A 267 -8.33 1.10 36.92
CA GLU A 267 -7.63 0.00 37.61
C GLU A 267 -6.19 -0.19 37.12
N ASN A 268 -5.84 0.33 35.94
CA ASN A 268 -4.56 0.09 35.27
C ASN A 268 -3.83 1.41 34.90
N PRO A 269 -3.24 2.12 35.88
CA PRO A 269 -2.41 3.31 35.62
C PRO A 269 -1.08 3.01 34.91
N ALA A 270 -0.75 1.73 34.68
CA ALA A 270 0.41 1.30 33.89
C ALA A 270 0.06 1.03 32.41
N SER A 271 -1.22 1.16 32.03
CA SER A 271 -1.69 0.97 30.65
C SER A 271 -0.92 1.86 29.67
N VAL A 272 -0.51 1.25 28.54
CA VAL A 272 0.24 1.90 27.47
C VAL A 272 -0.63 2.25 26.25
N ILE A 273 -1.95 2.14 26.38
CA ILE A 273 -2.92 2.38 25.30
C ILE A 273 -2.81 3.83 24.80
N HIS A 274 -2.52 3.98 23.52
CA HIS A 274 -2.41 5.27 22.81
C HIS A 274 -3.22 5.34 21.50
N SER A 275 -3.90 4.26 21.10
CA SER A 275 -4.74 4.22 19.90
C SER A 275 -6.10 3.60 20.22
N LEU A 276 -7.18 4.34 19.98
CA LEU A 276 -8.55 3.94 20.27
C LEU A 276 -9.48 4.18 19.07
N ASN A 277 -10.02 3.11 18.50
CA ASN A 277 -11.07 3.15 17.50
C ASN A 277 -12.33 2.43 18.02
N LEU A 278 -13.37 3.20 18.34
CA LEU A 278 -14.69 2.71 18.75
C LEU A 278 -15.78 3.06 17.73
N ALA A 279 -15.40 3.37 16.50
CA ALA A 279 -16.28 3.90 15.45
C ALA A 279 -17.49 3.00 15.15
N HIS A 280 -18.57 3.61 14.64
CA HIS A 280 -19.84 2.98 14.23
C HIS A 280 -20.63 2.24 15.33
N ASN A 281 -20.21 2.28 16.59
CA ASN A 281 -21.00 1.81 17.73
C ASN A 281 -21.85 2.93 18.31
N THR A 282 -23.10 2.68 18.71
CA THR A 282 -23.92 3.68 19.44
C THR A 282 -23.48 3.78 20.89
N LEU A 283 -22.78 4.86 21.27
CA LEU A 283 -22.16 5.04 22.58
C LEU A 283 -22.93 6.03 23.46
N ASP A 284 -22.85 5.87 24.79
CA ASP A 284 -23.39 6.85 25.72
C ASP A 284 -22.44 8.05 25.87
N ASN A 285 -22.98 9.26 25.87
CA ASN A 285 -22.16 10.46 25.86
C ASN A 285 -21.42 10.70 27.19
N GLN A 286 -21.97 10.24 28.32
CA GLN A 286 -21.33 10.43 29.62
C GLN A 286 -20.16 9.46 29.81
N GLY A 287 -20.32 8.20 29.40
CA GLY A 287 -19.27 7.21 29.36
C GLY A 287 -18.15 7.60 28.39
N VAL A 288 -18.45 8.19 27.22
CA VAL A 288 -17.41 8.71 26.31
C VAL A 288 -16.62 9.84 26.98
N SER A 289 -17.29 10.82 27.60
CA SER A 289 -16.60 11.87 28.38
C SER A 289 -15.71 11.28 29.48
N ASN A 290 -16.22 10.28 30.22
CA ASN A 290 -15.49 9.65 31.33
C ASN A 290 -14.32 8.77 30.83
N LEU A 291 -14.45 8.13 29.67
CA LEU A 291 -13.38 7.38 29.02
C LEU A 291 -12.23 8.32 28.64
N ILE A 292 -12.53 9.41 27.94
CA ILE A 292 -11.52 10.38 27.50
C ILE A 292 -10.81 10.98 28.71
N GLN A 293 -11.52 11.31 29.80
CA GLN A 293 -10.90 11.83 31.02
C GLN A 293 -9.93 10.85 31.72
N GLN A 294 -10.06 9.54 31.51
CA GLN A 294 -9.09 8.55 32.01
C GLN A 294 -7.98 8.27 31.00
N VAL A 295 -8.29 8.26 29.70
CA VAL A 295 -7.29 8.14 28.62
C VAL A 295 -6.30 9.31 28.65
N CYS A 296 -6.78 10.54 28.92
CA CYS A 296 -5.95 11.73 29.10
C CYS A 296 -5.08 11.72 30.39
N ARG A 297 -5.07 10.62 31.15
CA ARG A 297 -4.19 10.39 32.31
C ARG A 297 -3.16 9.28 32.07
N LEU A 298 -3.11 8.69 30.88
CA LEU A 298 -2.18 7.61 30.55
C LEU A 298 -0.80 8.17 30.18
N ASN A 299 0.26 7.47 30.61
CA ASN A 299 1.65 7.96 30.53
C ASN A 299 2.26 7.98 29.11
N LYS A 300 1.47 7.71 28.06
CA LYS A 300 1.91 7.59 26.66
C LYS A 300 1.40 8.71 25.75
N GLY A 301 0.41 9.49 26.19
CA GLY A 301 -0.38 10.35 25.29
C GLY A 301 -1.32 9.53 24.39
N LEU A 302 -2.28 10.21 23.77
CA LEU A 302 -3.26 9.61 22.86
C LEU A 302 -2.89 9.98 21.43
N ARG A 303 -2.48 9.01 20.61
CA ARG A 303 -2.04 9.20 19.22
C ARG A 303 -3.18 9.15 18.21
N LEU A 304 -4.13 8.24 18.42
CA LEU A 304 -5.29 8.07 17.55
C LEU A 304 -6.57 7.97 18.37
N LEU A 305 -7.55 8.81 18.02
CA LEU A 305 -8.91 8.71 18.51
C LEU A 305 -9.88 8.69 17.33
N ASN A 306 -10.61 7.59 17.18
CA ASN A 306 -11.72 7.48 16.24
C ASN A 306 -13.04 7.21 16.99
N LEU A 307 -13.92 8.22 16.93
CA LEU A 307 -15.29 8.21 17.46
C LEU A 307 -16.30 8.48 16.33
N SER A 308 -15.96 8.14 15.08
CA SER A 308 -16.84 8.28 13.92
C SER A 308 -18.17 7.58 14.13
N LYS A 309 -19.28 8.25 13.84
CA LYS A 309 -20.64 7.69 13.87
C LYS A 309 -20.99 7.03 15.23
N THR A 310 -20.52 7.61 16.33
CA THR A 310 -20.75 7.08 17.69
C THR A 310 -22.03 7.59 18.37
N SER A 311 -22.77 8.48 17.71
CA SER A 311 -23.87 9.26 18.32
C SER A 311 -23.38 10.26 19.37
N LEU A 312 -22.17 10.81 19.17
CA LEU A 312 -21.62 11.89 19.97
C LEU A 312 -22.45 13.17 19.80
N SER A 313 -22.68 13.88 20.90
CA SER A 313 -23.35 15.18 20.96
C SER A 313 -22.37 16.29 21.34
N SER A 314 -22.79 17.54 21.18
CA SER A 314 -21.96 18.72 21.45
C SER A 314 -21.32 18.70 22.85
N LYS A 315 -22.04 18.25 23.88
CA LYS A 315 -21.53 18.06 25.26
C LYS A 315 -20.39 17.04 25.36
N GLY A 316 -20.43 15.99 24.53
CA GLY A 316 -19.35 15.02 24.39
C GLY A 316 -18.10 15.67 23.80
N VAL A 317 -18.25 16.50 22.76
CA VAL A 317 -17.13 17.28 22.19
C VAL A 317 -16.59 18.34 23.15
N VAL A 318 -17.44 19.02 23.94
CA VAL A 318 -16.99 19.91 25.02
C VAL A 318 -16.10 19.15 26.01
N SER A 319 -16.55 17.98 26.45
CA SER A 319 -15.80 17.12 27.38
C SER A 319 -14.48 16.62 26.80
N LEU A 320 -14.49 16.17 25.54
CA LEU A 320 -13.31 15.78 24.77
C LEU A 320 -12.29 16.92 24.70
N SER A 321 -12.74 18.10 24.28
CA SER A 321 -11.88 19.26 24.06
C SER A 321 -11.29 19.79 25.37
N GLN A 322 -12.08 19.78 26.46
CA GLN A 322 -11.58 20.12 27.79
C GLN A 322 -10.51 19.13 28.28
N ALA A 323 -10.66 17.84 27.98
CA ALA A 323 -9.66 16.84 28.34
C ALA A 323 -8.38 16.95 27.49
N LEU A 324 -8.51 17.17 26.17
CA LEU A 324 -7.37 17.43 25.28
C LEU A 324 -6.58 18.70 25.66
N CYS A 325 -7.28 19.77 26.09
CA CYS A 325 -6.67 20.98 26.62
C CYS A 325 -6.17 20.86 28.08
N SER A 326 -6.26 19.70 28.73
CA SER A 326 -5.92 19.55 30.16
C SER A 326 -4.48 19.12 30.45
N SER A 327 -3.72 18.67 29.44
CA SER A 327 -2.26 18.47 29.52
C SER A 327 -1.61 18.79 28.17
N ASP A 328 -0.46 19.47 28.22
CA ASP A 328 0.39 19.81 27.07
C ASP A 328 0.93 18.55 26.33
N ASP A 329 0.93 17.38 26.99
CA ASP A 329 1.38 16.10 26.39
C ASP A 329 0.51 15.67 25.19
N TYR A 330 -0.77 16.06 25.18
CA TYR A 330 -1.74 15.59 24.18
C TYR A 330 -1.66 16.37 22.87
N SER A 331 -1.43 17.68 22.95
CA SER A 331 -1.08 18.52 21.79
C SER A 331 0.17 17.99 21.05
N ASN A 332 1.10 17.39 21.80
CA ASN A 332 2.36 16.83 21.29
C ASN A 332 2.30 15.32 20.97
N SER A 333 1.15 14.67 21.10
CA SER A 333 0.99 13.23 20.79
C SER A 333 -0.17 12.86 19.87
N LEU A 334 -1.25 13.65 19.78
CA LEU A 334 -2.42 13.33 18.95
C LEU A 334 -2.18 13.58 17.46
N LEU A 335 -1.96 12.51 16.71
CA LEU A 335 -1.71 12.53 15.27
C LEU A 335 -3.00 12.40 14.43
N HIS A 336 -4.00 11.69 14.94
CA HIS A 336 -5.23 11.35 14.21
C HIS A 336 -6.49 11.53 15.05
N LEU A 337 -7.39 12.42 14.60
CA LEU A 337 -8.71 12.65 15.19
C LEU A 337 -9.81 12.47 14.14
N ASP A 338 -10.73 11.54 14.39
CA ASP A 338 -11.95 11.33 13.58
C ASP A 338 -13.19 11.42 14.48
N LEU A 339 -14.00 12.46 14.22
CA LEU A 339 -15.28 12.73 14.87
C LEU A 339 -16.45 12.66 13.88
N SER A 340 -16.20 12.18 12.65
CA SER A 340 -17.12 12.24 11.52
C SER A 340 -18.46 11.54 11.75
N LYS A 341 -19.46 11.87 10.95
CA LYS A 341 -20.77 11.20 10.88
C LYS A 341 -21.55 11.27 12.21
N ASN A 342 -21.22 12.25 13.06
CA ASN A 342 -21.95 12.63 14.27
C ASN A 342 -22.66 13.97 13.98
N PRO A 343 -23.86 13.97 13.36
CA PRO A 343 -24.53 15.20 12.94
C PRO A 343 -24.92 16.08 14.13
N GLY A 344 -24.86 17.40 13.94
CA GLY A 344 -25.11 18.40 14.97
C GLY A 344 -24.05 18.48 16.09
N VAL A 345 -22.96 17.71 16.02
CA VAL A 345 -21.97 17.69 17.10
C VAL A 345 -21.11 18.97 17.16
N LEU A 346 -20.92 19.66 16.03
CA LEU A 346 -20.16 20.92 15.93
C LEU A 346 -21.02 22.15 15.57
N SER A 347 -22.35 22.03 15.55
CA SER A 347 -23.26 23.06 15.01
C SER A 347 -23.61 24.20 15.99
N GLY A 348 -22.70 24.61 16.88
CA GLY A 348 -22.99 25.61 17.92
C GLY A 348 -21.80 26.01 18.80
N GLU A 349 -22.05 26.87 19.78
CA GLU A 349 -21.00 27.47 20.65
C GLU A 349 -20.14 26.44 21.39
N ASP A 350 -20.71 25.28 21.71
CA ASP A 350 -20.02 24.12 22.32
C ASP A 350 -18.74 23.71 21.54
N ALA A 351 -18.74 23.85 20.21
CA ALA A 351 -17.60 23.55 19.34
C ALA A 351 -16.38 24.46 19.57
N THR A 352 -16.57 25.61 20.23
CA THR A 352 -15.50 26.59 20.50
C THR A 352 -14.32 25.96 21.25
N ASN A 353 -14.57 24.99 22.13
CA ASN A 353 -13.50 24.32 22.86
C ASN A 353 -12.61 23.47 21.93
N LEU A 354 -13.18 22.82 20.91
CA LEU A 354 -12.42 22.07 19.90
C LEU A 354 -11.60 23.04 19.04
N TYR A 355 -12.19 24.17 18.66
CA TYR A 355 -11.47 25.23 17.94
C TYR A 355 -10.37 25.88 18.80
N LEU A 356 -10.52 25.95 20.13
CA LEU A 356 -9.45 26.42 21.02
C LEU A 356 -8.28 25.43 21.11
N PHE A 357 -8.56 24.12 21.12
CA PHE A 357 -7.55 23.06 21.02
C PHE A 357 -6.80 23.15 19.68
N LEU A 358 -7.53 23.17 18.56
CA LEU A 358 -6.98 23.31 17.19
C LEU A 358 -6.27 24.66 16.94
N ALA A 359 -6.43 25.63 17.85
CA ALA A 359 -5.73 26.92 17.84
C ALA A 359 -4.45 26.92 18.69
N GLN A 360 -4.11 25.84 19.40
CA GLN A 360 -2.80 25.65 20.04
C GLN A 360 -1.84 24.90 19.10
N PRO A 361 -0.52 25.10 19.22
CA PRO A 361 0.50 24.26 18.58
C PRO A 361 0.23 22.77 18.85
N ASN A 362 0.03 21.98 17.80
CA ASN A 362 -0.24 20.54 17.91
C ASN A 362 0.23 19.76 16.67
N CYS A 363 0.40 18.44 16.83
CA CYS A 363 0.93 17.53 15.83
C CYS A 363 -0.13 16.73 15.01
N LEU A 364 -1.36 17.24 14.86
CA LEU A 364 -2.40 16.57 14.08
C LEU A 364 -1.99 16.45 12.60
N VAL A 365 -1.86 15.20 12.13
CA VAL A 365 -1.58 14.82 10.75
C VAL A 365 -2.86 14.56 9.96
N HIS A 366 -3.90 14.08 10.64
CA HIS A 366 -5.18 13.66 10.05
C HIS A 366 -6.38 14.12 10.90
N LEU A 367 -7.25 14.93 10.31
CA LEU A 367 -8.47 15.44 10.93
C LEU A 367 -9.71 15.14 10.05
N ASP A 368 -10.63 14.30 10.54
CA ASP A 368 -11.91 14.04 9.87
C ASP A 368 -13.10 14.55 10.70
N LEU A 369 -13.75 15.58 10.15
CA LEU A 369 -14.96 16.21 10.68
C LEU A 369 -16.12 16.08 9.67
N SER A 370 -16.10 15.11 8.76
CA SER A 370 -17.13 14.96 7.73
C SER A 370 -18.51 14.68 8.32
N GLY A 371 -19.55 15.40 7.86
CA GLY A 371 -20.93 15.26 8.35
C GLY A 371 -21.08 15.46 9.87
N THR A 372 -20.50 16.55 10.40
CA THR A 372 -20.57 16.96 11.82
C THR A 372 -21.32 18.27 12.05
N ASP A 373 -21.76 18.91 10.97
CA ASP A 373 -22.34 20.26 10.91
C ASP A 373 -21.35 21.34 11.42
N CYS A 374 -20.08 21.20 11.03
CA CYS A 374 -18.96 22.05 11.44
C CYS A 374 -19.01 23.47 10.87
N THR A 375 -18.87 24.47 11.74
CA THR A 375 -18.75 25.89 11.39
C THR A 375 -17.33 26.27 10.93
N VAL A 376 -17.07 26.08 9.64
CA VAL A 376 -15.73 26.19 9.02
C VAL A 376 -15.05 27.56 9.20
N ASP A 377 -15.80 28.67 9.29
CA ASP A 377 -15.23 30.00 9.59
C ASP A 377 -14.45 30.01 10.92
N SER A 378 -14.97 29.31 11.94
CA SER A 378 -14.30 29.15 13.24
C SER A 378 -13.15 28.14 13.17
N LEU A 379 -13.31 27.05 12.40
CA LEU A 379 -12.26 26.05 12.20
C LEU A 379 -11.00 26.66 11.56
N PHE A 380 -11.13 27.44 10.49
CA PHE A 380 -9.95 28.06 9.86
C PHE A 380 -9.39 29.24 10.67
N GLY A 381 -10.24 29.91 11.48
CA GLY A 381 -9.76 30.82 12.52
C GLY A 381 -8.87 30.14 13.58
N ALA A 382 -9.05 28.84 13.81
CA ALA A 382 -8.20 28.02 14.67
C ALA A 382 -6.96 27.48 13.95
N LEU A 383 -7.13 26.80 12.79
CA LEU A 383 -6.02 26.21 12.03
C LEU A 383 -4.97 27.23 11.56
N LEU A 384 -5.36 28.50 11.37
CA LEU A 384 -4.44 29.61 11.07
C LEU A 384 -3.60 30.05 12.28
N ARG A 385 -4.01 29.72 13.51
CA ARG A 385 -3.33 30.08 14.78
C ARG A 385 -2.54 28.90 15.38
N GLY A 386 -3.11 27.70 15.33
CA GLY A 386 -2.54 26.51 15.97
C GLY A 386 -1.46 25.79 15.18
N CYS A 387 -1.15 26.25 13.96
CA CYS A 387 -0.02 25.78 13.15
C CYS A 387 0.20 24.26 13.17
N CYS A 388 -0.83 23.51 12.76
CA CYS A 388 -0.74 22.08 12.48
C CYS A 388 0.12 21.89 11.21
N ALA A 389 1.44 22.07 11.34
CA ALA A 389 2.39 22.05 10.23
C ALA A 389 2.44 20.68 9.55
N ASP A 390 2.18 19.62 10.32
CA ASP A 390 2.14 18.23 9.88
C ASP A 390 0.78 17.80 9.29
N LEU A 391 -0.23 18.69 9.24
CA LEU A 391 -1.58 18.37 8.77
C LEU A 391 -1.61 18.07 7.27
N SER A 392 -1.53 16.78 6.94
CA SER A 392 -1.57 16.26 5.58
C SER A 392 -2.97 15.87 5.09
N TYR A 393 -3.93 15.66 5.99
CA TYR A 393 -5.29 15.22 5.64
C TYR A 393 -6.36 15.96 6.44
N LEU A 394 -7.27 16.62 5.73
CA LEU A 394 -8.42 17.33 6.29
C LEU A 394 -9.70 16.95 5.52
N ASN A 395 -10.60 16.22 6.16
CA ASN A 395 -11.90 15.86 5.60
C ASN A 395 -13.02 16.68 6.25
N LEU A 396 -13.69 17.47 5.42
CA LEU A 396 -14.84 18.31 5.76
C LEU A 396 -16.08 17.96 4.92
N SER A 397 -16.08 16.81 4.23
CA SER A 397 -17.18 16.38 3.36
C SER A 397 -18.54 16.39 4.07
N LYS A 398 -19.61 16.71 3.35
CA LYS A 398 -21.00 16.76 3.85
C LYS A 398 -21.23 17.72 5.03
N ASN A 399 -20.46 18.80 5.12
CA ASN A 399 -20.76 19.94 5.99
C ASN A 399 -21.22 21.14 5.14
N SER A 400 -22.14 21.95 5.66
CA SER A 400 -22.55 23.22 5.02
C SER A 400 -21.69 24.37 5.56
N PHE A 401 -21.08 25.18 4.69
CA PHE A 401 -20.14 26.23 5.14
C PHE A 401 -19.94 27.42 4.20
N SER A 402 -19.40 28.51 4.76
CA SER A 402 -18.88 29.68 4.05
C SER A 402 -17.61 29.33 3.26
N HIS A 403 -17.76 29.06 1.97
CA HIS A 403 -16.64 28.60 1.12
C HIS A 403 -15.49 29.61 1.03
N ARG A 404 -15.74 30.91 1.27
CA ARG A 404 -14.72 31.96 1.17
C ARG A 404 -13.70 31.90 2.30
N ALA A 405 -14.13 31.58 3.53
CA ALA A 405 -13.23 31.51 4.68
C ALA A 405 -12.23 30.35 4.57
N LEU A 406 -12.67 29.19 4.05
CA LEU A 406 -11.82 28.04 3.75
C LEU A 406 -10.58 28.43 2.92
N PHE A 407 -10.80 28.96 1.71
CA PHE A 407 -9.69 29.25 0.81
C PHE A 407 -8.85 30.46 1.24
N LEU A 408 -9.44 31.46 1.93
CA LEU A 408 -8.68 32.54 2.56
C LEU A 408 -7.84 32.06 3.76
N GLY A 409 -8.30 31.08 4.53
CA GLY A 409 -7.53 30.46 5.60
C GLY A 409 -6.33 29.70 5.04
N LEU A 410 -6.56 28.87 4.01
CA LEU A 410 -5.52 28.10 3.33
C LEU A 410 -4.49 28.99 2.62
N SER A 411 -4.90 30.06 1.93
CA SER A 411 -3.96 30.97 1.24
C SER A 411 -3.09 31.81 2.18
N ASN A 412 -3.47 31.92 3.46
CA ASN A 412 -2.73 32.69 4.47
C ASN A 412 -1.90 31.78 5.42
N ASN A 413 -1.93 30.46 5.26
CA ASN A 413 -1.16 29.52 6.08
C ASN A 413 0.15 29.10 5.37
N PRO A 414 1.33 29.51 5.84
CA PRO A 414 2.62 29.20 5.21
C PRO A 414 3.23 27.87 5.67
N HIS A 415 2.58 27.14 6.58
CA HIS A 415 3.14 25.94 7.23
C HIS A 415 2.60 24.63 6.65
N ILE A 416 1.32 24.60 6.26
CA ILE A 416 0.70 23.41 5.66
C ILE A 416 1.24 23.21 4.23
N SER A 417 1.55 21.96 3.86
CA SER A 417 1.95 21.61 2.48
C SER A 417 1.48 20.21 2.09
N ASP A 418 1.28 20.00 0.78
CA ASP A 418 0.76 18.77 0.15
C ASP A 418 -0.58 18.24 0.71
N LEU A 419 -1.39 19.12 1.30
CA LEU A 419 -2.66 18.81 1.97
C LEU A 419 -3.63 18.06 1.04
N HIS A 420 -4.19 16.99 1.57
CA HIS A 420 -5.40 16.37 1.06
C HIS A 420 -6.63 17.04 1.70
N LEU A 421 -7.43 17.71 0.87
CA LEU A 421 -8.65 18.40 1.27
C LEU A 421 -9.86 17.71 0.63
N ASP A 422 -10.68 17.03 1.43
CA ASP A 422 -11.99 16.53 1.02
C ASP A 422 -13.09 17.51 1.45
N ILE A 423 -13.75 18.13 0.45
CA ILE A 423 -14.93 18.96 0.59
C ILE A 423 -16.08 18.46 -0.30
N SER A 424 -16.17 17.14 -0.48
CA SER A 424 -17.22 16.48 -1.26
C SER A 424 -18.59 16.53 -0.57
N GLY A 425 -19.67 16.66 -1.34
CA GLY A 425 -21.04 16.67 -0.80
C GLY A 425 -21.39 17.86 0.10
N CYS A 426 -20.61 18.95 0.06
CA CYS A 426 -20.78 20.17 0.86
C CYS A 426 -21.69 21.22 0.20
N GLU A 427 -22.50 20.81 -0.77
CA GLU A 427 -23.47 21.63 -1.53
C GLU A 427 -22.92 22.94 -2.12
N LEU A 428 -21.63 22.97 -2.52
CA LEU A 428 -20.93 24.18 -3.00
C LEU A 428 -21.74 24.99 -4.04
N ARG A 429 -22.33 24.29 -5.04
CA ARG A 429 -23.12 24.88 -6.15
C ARG A 429 -22.38 26.07 -6.81
N SER A 430 -23.11 26.97 -7.46
CA SER A 430 -22.56 28.16 -8.12
C SER A 430 -21.81 29.12 -7.17
N ALA A 431 -22.21 29.17 -5.89
CA ALA A 431 -21.59 30.06 -4.90
C ALA A 431 -20.16 29.60 -4.56
N GLY A 432 -19.95 28.32 -4.28
CA GLY A 432 -18.63 27.75 -4.06
C GLY A 432 -17.81 27.67 -5.34
N ALA A 433 -18.45 27.43 -6.49
CA ALA A 433 -17.79 27.46 -7.80
C ALA A 433 -17.11 28.82 -8.08
N ALA A 434 -17.83 29.93 -7.86
CA ALA A 434 -17.28 31.28 -8.02
C ALA A 434 -16.12 31.57 -7.05
N VAL A 435 -16.20 31.07 -5.81
CA VAL A 435 -15.10 31.21 -4.83
C VAL A 435 -13.87 30.40 -5.24
N ILE A 436 -14.05 29.16 -5.73
CA ILE A 436 -12.95 28.34 -6.27
C ILE A 436 -12.29 29.07 -7.46
N GLN A 437 -13.08 29.63 -8.38
CA GLN A 437 -12.57 30.39 -9.52
C GLN A 437 -11.68 31.60 -9.13
N GLU A 438 -12.05 32.32 -8.07
CA GLU A 438 -11.38 33.54 -7.61
C GLU A 438 -10.16 33.29 -6.70
N LEU A 439 -10.28 32.32 -5.79
CA LEU A 439 -9.35 32.14 -4.66
C LEU A 439 -8.49 30.90 -4.75
N PHE A 440 -8.97 29.78 -5.32
CA PHE A 440 -8.19 28.54 -5.33
C PHE A 440 -6.82 28.67 -6.02
N PRO A 441 -6.65 29.41 -7.15
CA PRO A 441 -5.33 29.66 -7.75
C PRO A 441 -4.35 30.45 -6.88
N ARG A 442 -4.77 30.95 -5.71
CA ARG A 442 -3.91 31.64 -4.73
C ARG A 442 -3.48 30.73 -3.57
N VAL A 443 -4.00 29.51 -3.52
CA VAL A 443 -3.61 28.47 -2.57
C VAL A 443 -2.40 27.73 -3.15
N SER A 444 -1.45 27.38 -2.29
CA SER A 444 -0.24 26.62 -2.65
C SER A 444 -0.08 25.33 -1.86
N CYS A 445 -0.83 25.18 -0.76
CA CYS A 445 -0.69 24.07 0.18
C CYS A 445 -1.46 22.80 -0.19
N VAL A 446 -2.43 22.85 -1.12
CA VAL A 446 -3.32 21.73 -1.45
C VAL A 446 -2.73 20.85 -2.57
N GLY A 447 -2.28 19.65 -2.21
CA GLY A 447 -1.80 18.64 -3.17
C GLY A 447 -2.92 17.79 -3.76
N THR A 448 -3.98 17.52 -2.96
CA THR A 448 -5.17 16.77 -3.39
C THR A 448 -6.45 17.52 -3.04
N LEU A 449 -7.38 17.63 -3.99
CA LEU A 449 -8.70 18.22 -3.79
C LEU A 449 -9.82 17.27 -4.22
N ASP A 450 -10.71 16.90 -3.30
CA ASP A 450 -12.01 16.31 -3.62
C ASP A 450 -13.14 17.34 -3.51
N VAL A 451 -13.79 17.62 -4.64
CA VAL A 451 -14.99 18.47 -4.74
C VAL A 451 -16.17 17.70 -5.33
N SER A 452 -16.18 16.37 -5.23
CA SER A 452 -17.25 15.51 -5.75
C SER A 452 -18.62 15.79 -5.10
N ASP A 453 -19.72 15.40 -5.76
CA ASP A 453 -21.10 15.44 -5.23
C ASP A 453 -21.60 16.83 -4.78
N ASN A 454 -21.04 17.91 -5.34
CA ASN A 454 -21.27 19.29 -4.89
C ASN A 454 -22.27 20.11 -5.72
N GLY A 455 -22.81 19.53 -6.79
CA GLY A 455 -23.76 20.21 -7.69
C GLY A 455 -23.14 21.40 -8.43
N LEU A 456 -21.85 21.32 -8.81
CA LEU A 456 -21.17 22.37 -9.59
C LEU A 456 -21.73 22.48 -11.01
N ASP A 457 -22.19 21.37 -11.60
CA ASP A 457 -22.96 21.31 -12.86
C ASP A 457 -22.40 22.21 -13.98
N ALA A 458 -23.09 23.30 -14.35
CA ALA A 458 -22.66 24.19 -15.43
C ALA A 458 -21.44 25.05 -15.05
N ASP A 459 -21.27 25.36 -13.76
CA ASP A 459 -20.20 26.21 -13.24
C ASP A 459 -18.81 25.53 -13.27
N LEU A 460 -18.76 24.22 -13.60
CA LEU A 460 -17.51 23.54 -13.96
C LEU A 460 -16.75 24.25 -15.09
N LEU A 461 -17.44 24.96 -16.01
CA LEU A 461 -16.81 25.80 -17.03
C LEU A 461 -15.89 26.90 -16.44
N ALA A 462 -16.24 27.41 -15.26
CA ALA A 462 -15.49 28.43 -14.54
C ALA A 462 -14.46 27.84 -13.55
N VAL A 463 -14.78 26.67 -12.97
CA VAL A 463 -13.95 25.97 -11.99
C VAL A 463 -12.76 25.23 -12.64
N ILE A 464 -12.94 24.58 -13.80
CA ILE A 464 -11.86 23.82 -14.45
C ILE A 464 -10.63 24.71 -14.77
N PRO A 465 -10.78 25.93 -15.32
CA PRO A 465 -9.67 26.87 -15.51
C PRO A 465 -9.08 27.44 -14.21
N ALA A 466 -9.58 27.07 -13.02
CA ALA A 466 -8.91 27.37 -11.75
C ALA A 466 -7.89 26.29 -11.36
N PHE A 467 -8.11 25.04 -11.78
CA PHE A 467 -7.21 23.92 -11.49
C PHE A 467 -5.91 24.00 -12.27
N SER A 468 -5.95 24.39 -13.56
CA SER A 468 -4.72 24.60 -14.36
C SER A 468 -3.84 25.74 -13.87
N ARG A 469 -4.41 26.70 -13.10
CA ARG A 469 -3.69 27.82 -12.50
C ARG A 469 -3.23 27.55 -11.05
N HIS A 470 -3.41 26.34 -10.52
CA HIS A 470 -2.99 26.00 -9.15
C HIS A 470 -1.57 25.41 -9.15
N PRO A 471 -0.59 25.98 -8.41
CA PRO A 471 0.84 25.71 -8.60
C PRO A 471 1.31 24.31 -8.18
N SER A 472 0.52 23.59 -7.37
CA SER A 472 0.94 22.35 -6.70
C SER A 472 -0.08 21.20 -6.78
N LEU A 473 -1.11 21.32 -7.61
CA LEU A 473 -2.25 20.40 -7.61
C LEU A 473 -1.94 19.09 -8.35
N LYS A 474 -1.74 18.00 -7.60
CA LYS A 474 -1.40 16.68 -8.14
C LYS A 474 -2.64 15.82 -8.38
N HIS A 475 -3.67 15.95 -7.57
CA HIS A 475 -4.79 15.01 -7.53
C HIS A 475 -6.13 15.73 -7.41
N VAL A 476 -7.09 15.43 -8.30
CA VAL A 476 -8.40 16.08 -8.36
C VAL A 476 -9.52 15.05 -8.52
N MET A 477 -10.58 15.20 -7.73
CA MET A 477 -11.81 14.41 -7.83
C MET A 477 -13.01 15.35 -8.06
N LEU A 478 -13.72 15.15 -9.18
CA LEU A 478 -14.87 15.96 -9.58
C LEU A 478 -16.17 15.15 -9.66
N GLY A 479 -16.19 13.93 -9.10
CA GLY A 479 -17.25 12.95 -9.31
C GLY A 479 -18.67 13.48 -9.07
N LYS A 480 -19.65 13.00 -9.84
CA LYS A 480 -21.08 13.35 -9.74
C LYS A 480 -21.48 14.81 -10.02
N ASN A 481 -20.55 15.74 -10.24
CA ASN A 481 -20.85 17.16 -10.56
C ASN A 481 -21.40 17.41 -11.98
N PHE A 482 -21.99 16.41 -12.63
CA PHE A 482 -22.31 16.41 -14.06
C PHE A 482 -23.80 16.10 -14.32
N ASN A 483 -24.71 16.67 -13.52
CA ASN A 483 -26.16 16.49 -13.67
C ASN A 483 -26.77 17.35 -14.81
N ILE A 484 -25.98 17.56 -15.86
CA ILE A 484 -26.21 18.46 -17.00
C ILE A 484 -26.39 17.66 -18.30
N LYS A 485 -27.00 18.28 -19.31
CA LYS A 485 -27.37 17.61 -20.57
C LYS A 485 -27.11 18.49 -21.78
N GLY A 486 -26.81 17.85 -22.91
CA GLY A 486 -26.57 18.54 -24.18
C GLY A 486 -25.25 19.33 -24.18
N ARG A 487 -25.25 20.43 -24.94
CA ARG A 487 -24.05 21.18 -25.33
C ARG A 487 -23.13 21.62 -24.17
N VAL A 488 -23.69 22.00 -23.02
CA VAL A 488 -22.91 22.47 -21.85
C VAL A 488 -22.00 21.35 -21.31
N LEU A 489 -22.46 20.09 -21.34
CA LEU A 489 -21.65 18.94 -20.96
C LEU A 489 -20.50 18.71 -21.95
N ASP A 490 -20.73 18.93 -23.24
CA ASP A 490 -19.69 18.79 -24.26
C ASP A 490 -18.61 19.87 -24.07
N GLU A 491 -19.00 21.12 -23.81
CA GLU A 491 -18.07 22.23 -23.55
C GLU A 491 -17.26 22.02 -22.26
N ILE A 492 -17.86 21.45 -21.20
CA ILE A 492 -17.15 21.06 -19.97
C ILE A 492 -16.16 19.90 -20.22
N LEU A 493 -16.58 18.89 -20.99
CA LEU A 493 -15.68 17.78 -21.35
C LEU A 493 -14.50 18.25 -22.20
N GLN A 494 -14.70 19.20 -23.11
CA GLN A 494 -13.58 19.84 -23.83
C GLN A 494 -12.67 20.63 -22.88
N LYS A 495 -13.20 21.34 -21.87
CA LYS A 495 -12.36 21.99 -20.85
C LYS A 495 -11.54 20.99 -20.02
N LEU A 496 -12.08 19.81 -19.71
CA LEU A 496 -11.31 18.74 -19.05
C LEU A 496 -10.26 18.12 -19.98
N VAL A 497 -10.56 17.95 -21.26
CA VAL A 497 -9.59 17.50 -22.28
C VAL A 497 -8.43 18.49 -22.38
N HIS A 498 -8.71 19.79 -22.43
CA HIS A 498 -7.69 20.84 -22.43
C HIS A 498 -6.83 20.78 -21.16
N LEU A 499 -7.43 20.76 -19.96
CA LEU A 499 -6.70 20.62 -18.68
C LEU A 499 -5.78 19.39 -18.66
N VAL A 500 -6.18 18.28 -19.29
CA VAL A 500 -5.42 17.01 -19.33
C VAL A 500 -4.41 16.97 -20.50
N GLN A 501 -4.47 17.90 -21.45
CA GLN A 501 -3.54 18.01 -22.59
C GLN A 501 -2.67 19.28 -22.54
N GLU A 502 -2.87 20.17 -21.57
CA GLU A 502 -2.05 21.36 -21.31
C GLU A 502 -0.59 20.98 -21.00
N GLU A 503 0.36 21.80 -21.48
CA GLU A 503 1.79 21.46 -21.44
C GLU A 503 2.36 21.46 -20.02
N GLU A 504 1.93 22.40 -19.19
CA GLU A 504 2.34 22.54 -17.78
C GLU A 504 1.43 21.75 -16.82
N CYS A 505 0.73 20.72 -17.30
CA CYS A 505 -0.25 19.95 -16.51
C CYS A 505 0.43 19.14 -15.40
N ALA A 506 0.47 19.69 -14.17
CA ALA A 506 0.99 19.02 -12.98
C ALA A 506 0.13 17.83 -12.47
N LEU A 507 -1.03 17.58 -13.09
CA LEU A 507 -2.03 16.64 -12.59
C LEU A 507 -1.61 15.17 -12.82
N GLN A 508 -1.49 14.44 -11.71
CA GLN A 508 -1.11 13.03 -11.67
C GLN A 508 -2.31 12.09 -11.41
N SER A 509 -3.43 12.58 -10.88
CA SER A 509 -4.66 11.80 -10.67
C SER A 509 -5.92 12.61 -11.00
N LEU A 510 -6.82 12.03 -11.79
CA LEU A 510 -8.15 12.58 -12.07
C LEU A 510 -9.24 11.53 -11.77
N SER A 511 -10.23 11.86 -10.94
CA SER A 511 -11.44 11.06 -10.75
C SER A 511 -12.68 11.77 -11.26
N LEU A 512 -13.44 11.07 -12.11
CA LEU A 512 -14.79 11.43 -12.54
C LEU A 512 -15.80 10.34 -12.12
N ALA A 513 -15.57 9.68 -10.98
CA ALA A 513 -16.41 8.59 -10.50
C ALA A 513 -17.91 8.97 -10.37
N ASP A 514 -18.80 8.00 -10.65
CA ASP A 514 -20.27 8.12 -10.61
C ASP A 514 -20.87 9.31 -11.42
N SER A 515 -20.13 9.89 -12.38
CA SER A 515 -20.53 11.11 -13.12
C SER A 515 -21.49 10.88 -14.29
N ARG A 516 -21.86 9.62 -14.59
CA ARG A 516 -22.89 9.25 -15.58
C ARG A 516 -22.69 9.83 -16.99
N LEU A 517 -21.44 10.07 -17.40
CA LEU A 517 -21.08 10.78 -18.64
C LEU A 517 -21.53 10.08 -19.94
N ARG A 518 -21.76 8.76 -19.91
CA ARG A 518 -22.13 7.90 -21.06
C ARG A 518 -21.17 8.05 -22.23
N HIS A 519 -21.61 7.75 -23.45
CA HIS A 519 -20.83 7.87 -24.69
C HIS A 519 -20.10 9.23 -24.86
N ARG A 520 -20.54 10.32 -24.22
CA ARG A 520 -19.86 11.63 -24.30
C ARG A 520 -18.53 11.65 -23.55
N GLY A 521 -18.41 10.91 -22.45
CA GLY A 521 -17.16 10.73 -21.72
C GLY A 521 -16.03 10.11 -22.56
N THR A 522 -16.35 9.44 -23.67
CA THR A 522 -15.33 8.82 -24.55
C THR A 522 -14.35 9.82 -25.16
N VAL A 523 -14.72 11.10 -25.28
CA VAL A 523 -13.82 12.17 -25.74
C VAL A 523 -12.64 12.35 -24.78
N LEU A 524 -12.90 12.37 -23.47
CA LEU A 524 -11.84 12.42 -22.46
C LEU A 524 -11.04 11.12 -22.41
N VAL A 525 -11.70 9.96 -22.51
CA VAL A 525 -11.01 8.65 -22.57
C VAL A 525 -10.03 8.59 -23.76
N ASN A 526 -10.38 9.20 -24.89
CA ASN A 526 -9.47 9.33 -26.04
C ASN A 526 -8.27 10.24 -25.72
N ALA A 527 -8.49 11.36 -25.03
CA ALA A 527 -7.43 12.30 -24.64
C ALA A 527 -6.40 11.69 -23.67
N LEU A 528 -6.79 10.71 -22.84
CA LEU A 528 -5.85 9.93 -22.01
C LEU A 528 -4.77 9.23 -22.85
N GLY A 529 -5.06 8.88 -24.10
CA GLY A 529 -4.11 8.22 -25.01
C GLY A 529 -2.88 9.08 -25.32
N SER A 530 -3.01 10.41 -25.30
CA SER A 530 -1.91 11.35 -25.56
C SER A 530 -1.42 12.11 -24.32
N ASN A 531 -1.97 11.84 -23.14
CA ASN A 531 -1.60 12.53 -21.91
C ASN A 531 -0.28 12.01 -21.32
N ALA A 532 0.62 12.92 -20.97
CA ALA A 532 1.93 12.61 -20.40
C ALA A 532 1.97 12.59 -18.85
N CYS A 533 0.96 13.14 -18.17
CA CYS A 533 1.07 13.53 -16.77
C CYS A 533 0.34 12.61 -15.78
N LEU A 534 -0.84 12.10 -16.16
CA LEU A 534 -1.67 11.28 -15.29
C LEU A 534 -1.04 9.90 -15.06
N ARG A 535 -0.90 9.55 -13.79
CA ARG A 535 -0.51 8.23 -13.30
C ARG A 535 -1.71 7.43 -12.81
N LYS A 536 -2.80 8.10 -12.42
CA LYS A 536 -4.05 7.50 -11.98
C LYS A 536 -5.26 8.15 -12.67
N VAL A 537 -6.24 7.33 -13.04
CA VAL A 537 -7.56 7.83 -13.46
C VAL A 537 -8.67 6.95 -12.91
N ASP A 538 -9.77 7.57 -12.47
CA ASP A 538 -11.00 6.87 -12.10
C ASP A 538 -12.15 7.30 -13.02
N LEU A 539 -12.64 6.34 -13.79
CA LEU A 539 -13.73 6.47 -14.76
C LEU A 539 -14.97 5.69 -14.32
N SER A 540 -15.04 5.20 -13.08
CA SER A 540 -16.13 4.34 -12.60
C SER A 540 -17.50 5.03 -12.60
N GLY A 541 -18.58 4.25 -12.69
CA GLY A 541 -19.96 4.76 -12.58
C GLY A 541 -20.41 5.68 -13.72
N ASN A 542 -19.71 5.66 -14.86
CA ASN A 542 -19.97 6.58 -15.97
C ASN A 542 -20.87 6.02 -17.07
N LEU A 543 -21.22 4.73 -17.03
CA LEU A 543 -22.08 4.07 -18.04
C LEU A 543 -21.54 4.24 -19.47
N LEU A 544 -20.21 4.12 -19.65
CA LEU A 544 -19.56 4.31 -20.96
C LEU A 544 -19.82 3.16 -21.96
N GLU A 545 -20.30 2.01 -21.48
CA GLU A 545 -20.59 0.78 -22.23
C GLU A 545 -19.36 0.21 -22.96
N ASP A 546 -19.54 -0.84 -23.79
CA ASP A 546 -18.46 -1.40 -24.61
C ASP A 546 -17.80 -0.36 -25.53
N SER A 547 -18.51 0.72 -25.87
CA SER A 547 -17.94 1.86 -26.62
C SER A 547 -16.82 2.56 -25.83
N GLY A 548 -17.00 2.73 -24.51
CA GLY A 548 -15.99 3.24 -23.60
C GLY A 548 -14.83 2.30 -23.42
N ALA A 549 -15.10 1.01 -23.20
CA ALA A 549 -14.05 -0.01 -23.08
C ALA A 549 -13.17 -0.08 -24.34
N LYS A 550 -13.76 0.07 -25.53
CA LYS A 550 -13.05 0.11 -26.81
C LYS A 550 -12.24 1.40 -27.05
N MET A 551 -12.65 2.53 -26.47
CA MET A 551 -11.86 3.76 -26.50
C MET A 551 -10.74 3.73 -25.45
N LEU A 552 -11.00 3.16 -24.27
CA LEU A 552 -10.00 2.93 -23.22
C LEU A 552 -8.92 1.96 -23.70
N SER A 553 -9.28 0.91 -24.44
CA SER A 553 -8.32 -0.04 -25.01
C SER A 553 -7.39 0.61 -26.03
N LYS A 554 -7.88 1.54 -26.87
CA LYS A 554 -7.04 2.38 -27.74
C LYS A 554 -6.13 3.30 -26.94
N ALA A 555 -6.67 4.01 -25.95
CA ALA A 555 -5.90 4.92 -25.11
C ALA A 555 -4.74 4.19 -24.40
N LEU A 556 -5.00 3.01 -23.84
CA LEU A 556 -3.99 2.17 -23.20
C LEU A 556 -2.93 1.60 -24.15
N GLN A 557 -3.21 1.46 -25.45
CA GLN A 557 -2.18 1.06 -26.43
C GLN A 557 -1.15 2.16 -26.72
N ILE A 558 -1.50 3.43 -26.46
CA ILE A 558 -0.65 4.60 -26.76
C ILE A 558 -0.04 5.17 -25.46
N ASN A 559 -0.81 5.21 -24.37
CA ASN A 559 -0.40 5.81 -23.12
C ASN A 559 0.70 5.00 -22.39
N THR A 560 1.81 5.68 -22.04
CA THR A 560 2.99 5.09 -21.39
C THR A 560 3.14 5.50 -19.90
N THR A 561 2.19 6.26 -19.37
CA THR A 561 2.33 7.07 -18.15
C THR A 561 1.39 6.64 -17.02
N LEU A 562 0.17 6.22 -17.36
CA LEU A 562 -0.81 5.65 -16.45
C LEU A 562 -0.28 4.38 -15.79
N ARG A 563 -0.36 4.35 -14.45
CA ARG A 563 -0.06 3.20 -13.59
C ARG A 563 -1.33 2.60 -12.99
N SER A 564 -2.38 3.39 -12.83
CA SER A 564 -3.62 3.04 -12.12
C SER A 564 -4.87 3.45 -12.92
N VAL A 565 -5.80 2.52 -13.19
CA VAL A 565 -7.09 2.79 -13.86
C VAL A 565 -8.23 2.10 -13.10
N THR A 566 -9.17 2.86 -12.56
CA THR A 566 -10.44 2.34 -12.01
C THR A 566 -11.56 2.55 -13.02
N TRP A 567 -12.40 1.52 -13.25
CA TRP A 567 -13.37 1.54 -14.36
C TRP A 567 -14.67 0.75 -14.14
N ASP A 568 -15.01 0.36 -12.90
CA ASP A 568 -16.24 -0.41 -12.61
C ASP A 568 -17.54 0.39 -12.83
N ARG A 569 -18.69 -0.30 -12.87
CA ARG A 569 -20.02 0.27 -13.09
C ARG A 569 -20.14 1.08 -14.40
N ASN A 570 -19.47 0.61 -15.45
CA ASN A 570 -19.53 1.20 -16.78
C ASN A 570 -20.47 0.46 -17.74
N ASN A 571 -21.15 -0.60 -17.28
CA ASN A 571 -22.02 -1.44 -18.11
C ASN A 571 -21.23 -2.16 -19.23
N THR A 572 -19.98 -2.51 -18.95
CA THR A 572 -19.06 -3.24 -19.82
C THR A 572 -19.47 -4.71 -19.96
N THR A 573 -19.43 -5.26 -21.17
CA THR A 573 -19.71 -6.68 -21.42
C THR A 573 -18.43 -7.48 -21.64
N GLY A 574 -18.57 -8.80 -21.82
CA GLY A 574 -17.47 -9.68 -22.25
C GLY A 574 -16.76 -9.22 -23.54
N VAL A 575 -17.41 -8.40 -24.39
CA VAL A 575 -16.78 -7.82 -25.59
C VAL A 575 -15.84 -6.67 -25.22
N GLY A 576 -16.29 -5.71 -24.40
CA GLY A 576 -15.44 -4.63 -23.90
C GLY A 576 -14.24 -5.14 -23.09
N PHE A 577 -14.44 -6.19 -22.27
CA PHE A 577 -13.34 -6.86 -21.58
C PHE A 577 -12.31 -7.48 -22.55
N GLN A 578 -12.75 -8.08 -23.66
CA GLN A 578 -11.83 -8.63 -24.67
C GLN A 578 -11.04 -7.55 -25.42
N ASP A 579 -11.62 -6.38 -25.68
CA ASP A 579 -10.90 -5.26 -26.30
C ASP A 579 -9.84 -4.68 -25.34
N VAL A 580 -10.16 -4.50 -24.05
CA VAL A 580 -9.18 -4.06 -23.02
C VAL A 580 -8.09 -5.12 -22.80
N ALA A 581 -8.43 -6.41 -22.78
CA ALA A 581 -7.45 -7.49 -22.69
C ALA A 581 -6.42 -7.44 -23.83
N ARG A 582 -6.87 -7.23 -25.07
CA ARG A 582 -6.00 -7.11 -26.26
C ARG A 582 -5.08 -5.88 -26.22
N ALA A 583 -5.54 -4.79 -25.59
CA ALA A 583 -4.69 -3.63 -25.33
C ALA A 583 -3.60 -3.91 -24.30
N LEU A 584 -3.95 -4.54 -23.17
CA LEU A 584 -2.99 -4.84 -22.10
C LEU A 584 -1.94 -5.88 -22.49
N GLU A 585 -2.20 -6.74 -23.48
CA GLU A 585 -1.15 -7.56 -24.11
C GLU A 585 0.03 -6.70 -24.62
N HIS A 586 -0.24 -5.46 -25.07
CA HIS A 586 0.74 -4.52 -25.65
C HIS A 586 1.08 -3.33 -24.74
N ASN A 587 0.29 -3.05 -23.70
CA ASN A 587 0.61 -2.03 -22.69
C ASN A 587 1.50 -2.63 -21.57
N PHE A 588 2.70 -2.09 -21.42
CA PHE A 588 3.68 -2.52 -20.40
C PHE A 588 3.77 -1.58 -19.19
N THR A 589 2.85 -0.60 -19.08
CA THR A 589 3.01 0.57 -18.20
C THR A 589 1.97 0.63 -17.08
N LEU A 590 0.75 0.14 -17.34
CA LEU A 590 -0.31 0.03 -16.35
C LEU A 590 -0.01 -1.12 -15.37
N GLN A 591 0.04 -0.81 -14.08
CA GLN A 591 0.40 -1.75 -13.00
C GLN A 591 -0.84 -2.19 -12.20
N PHE A 592 -1.81 -1.30 -12.04
CA PHE A 592 -2.99 -1.50 -11.21
C PHE A 592 -4.27 -1.20 -11.99
N MET A 593 -5.16 -2.19 -12.04
CA MET A 593 -6.50 -2.04 -12.58
C MET A 593 -7.43 -2.92 -11.75
N PRO A 594 -8.24 -2.37 -10.83
CA PRO A 594 -9.20 -3.15 -10.05
C PRO A 594 -10.10 -3.97 -10.97
N LEU A 595 -10.43 -5.19 -10.54
CA LEU A 595 -11.47 -5.98 -11.20
C LEU A 595 -12.81 -5.23 -11.07
N PRO A 596 -13.47 -4.88 -12.19
CA PRO A 596 -14.76 -4.18 -12.12
C PRO A 596 -15.88 -5.16 -11.76
N LEU A 597 -16.05 -5.41 -10.46
CA LEU A 597 -16.90 -6.48 -9.94
C LEU A 597 -18.37 -6.32 -10.33
N CYS A 598 -18.90 -5.09 -10.41
CA CYS A 598 -20.28 -4.88 -10.86
C CYS A 598 -20.46 -5.25 -12.34
N ASP A 599 -19.57 -4.76 -13.22
CA ASP A 599 -19.65 -5.07 -14.65
C ASP A 599 -19.35 -6.56 -14.94
N ILE A 600 -18.40 -7.17 -14.23
CA ILE A 600 -18.09 -8.61 -14.32
C ILE A 600 -19.31 -9.45 -13.93
N ALA A 601 -19.95 -9.16 -12.80
CA ALA A 601 -21.12 -9.91 -12.32
C ALA A 601 -22.32 -9.83 -13.27
N GLN A 602 -22.38 -8.81 -14.11
CA GLN A 602 -23.35 -8.68 -15.20
C GLN A 602 -22.91 -9.43 -16.46
N ALA A 603 -21.68 -9.22 -16.92
CA ALA A 603 -21.13 -9.84 -18.13
C ALA A 603 -21.06 -11.38 -18.03
N TYR A 604 -20.71 -11.92 -16.86
CA TYR A 604 -20.58 -13.35 -16.61
C TYR A 604 -21.91 -14.10 -16.77
N ARG A 605 -23.07 -13.44 -16.56
CA ARG A 605 -24.40 -14.03 -16.82
C ARG A 605 -24.71 -14.20 -18.31
N GLY A 606 -24.10 -13.38 -19.17
CA GLY A 606 -24.32 -13.42 -20.62
C GLY A 606 -23.28 -14.22 -21.39
N ALA A 607 -22.01 -14.20 -20.95
CA ALA A 607 -20.90 -14.91 -21.58
C ALA A 607 -19.78 -15.22 -20.58
N PRO A 608 -19.92 -16.26 -19.73
CA PRO A 608 -18.98 -16.55 -18.65
C PRO A 608 -17.56 -16.83 -19.17
N GLU A 609 -17.40 -17.81 -20.08
CA GLU A 609 -16.11 -18.22 -20.66
C GLU A 609 -15.35 -17.04 -21.29
N LYS A 610 -16.04 -16.19 -22.07
CA LYS A 610 -15.45 -15.03 -22.74
C LYS A 610 -14.98 -13.97 -21.74
N THR A 611 -15.75 -13.78 -20.67
CA THR A 611 -15.45 -12.83 -19.59
C THR A 611 -14.24 -13.34 -18.80
N GLU A 612 -14.25 -14.59 -18.37
CA GLU A 612 -13.14 -15.23 -17.65
C GLU A 612 -11.83 -15.22 -18.45
N GLN A 613 -11.89 -15.60 -19.73
CA GLN A 613 -10.72 -15.56 -20.62
C GLN A 613 -10.13 -14.14 -20.74
N ALA A 614 -10.98 -13.11 -20.82
CA ALA A 614 -10.55 -11.72 -20.89
C ALA A 614 -9.94 -11.23 -19.56
N LEU A 615 -10.58 -11.52 -18.43
CA LEU A 615 -10.08 -11.18 -17.10
C LEU A 615 -8.74 -11.86 -16.81
N ALA A 616 -8.60 -13.14 -17.14
CA ALA A 616 -7.35 -13.88 -16.99
C ALA A 616 -6.23 -13.34 -17.90
N LYS A 617 -6.55 -12.73 -19.05
CA LYS A 617 -5.57 -11.99 -19.87
C LYS A 617 -5.17 -10.65 -19.21
N ILE A 618 -6.15 -9.87 -18.76
CA ILE A 618 -5.95 -8.60 -18.04
C ILE A 618 -5.06 -8.81 -16.81
N GLN A 619 -5.39 -9.79 -15.96
CA GLN A 619 -4.62 -10.13 -14.77
C GLN A 619 -3.18 -10.58 -15.10
N ARG A 620 -2.98 -11.42 -16.12
CA ARG A 620 -1.62 -11.82 -16.55
C ARG A 620 -0.80 -10.64 -17.07
N ALA A 621 -1.41 -9.71 -17.80
CA ALA A 621 -0.74 -8.51 -18.29
C ALA A 621 -0.35 -7.56 -17.16
N LEU A 622 -1.24 -7.34 -16.17
CA LEU A 622 -0.94 -6.55 -14.98
C LEU A 622 0.12 -7.24 -14.10
N LEU A 623 0.02 -8.55 -13.87
CA LEU A 623 1.00 -9.31 -13.11
C LEU A 623 2.38 -9.26 -13.76
N ARG A 624 2.45 -9.42 -15.10
CA ARG A 624 3.66 -9.14 -15.89
C ARG A 624 4.15 -7.73 -15.57
N ASN A 625 3.33 -6.69 -15.76
CA ASN A 625 3.74 -5.29 -15.61
C ASN A 625 4.25 -4.93 -14.19
N ASN A 626 3.86 -5.67 -13.15
CA ASN A 626 4.42 -5.54 -11.79
C ASN A 626 5.71 -6.36 -11.61
N GLN A 627 5.79 -7.56 -12.17
CA GLN A 627 7.02 -8.39 -12.16
C GLN A 627 8.12 -7.81 -13.08
N THR A 628 7.74 -7.01 -14.09
CA THR A 628 8.65 -6.43 -15.08
C THR A 628 9.21 -5.06 -14.69
N GLN A 629 9.58 -4.85 -13.42
CA GLN A 629 10.74 -3.97 -13.18
C GLN A 629 12.01 -4.53 -13.86
N ARG A 630 12.04 -5.84 -14.16
CA ARG A 630 13.14 -6.52 -14.88
C ARG A 630 13.08 -6.55 -16.40
N PHE A 631 12.01 -6.08 -17.06
CA PHE A 631 11.95 -6.03 -18.53
C PHE A 631 11.93 -4.58 -19.02
N SER A 632 13.13 -4.11 -19.35
CA SER A 632 13.50 -2.74 -19.76
C SER A 632 12.54 -2.06 -20.75
N GLN A 633 12.47 -0.73 -20.62
CA GLN A 633 11.84 0.23 -21.54
C GLN A 633 12.18 0.02 -23.04
N LYS A 634 13.26 -0.73 -23.34
CA LYS A 634 13.64 -1.26 -24.66
C LYS A 634 12.47 -1.63 -25.59
N GLN A 635 11.45 -2.35 -25.12
CA GLN A 635 10.32 -2.73 -25.99
C GLN A 635 9.34 -1.59 -26.25
N ALA A 636 9.09 -0.70 -25.28
CA ALA A 636 8.27 0.49 -25.48
C ALA A 636 8.94 1.46 -26.48
N LEU A 637 10.26 1.69 -26.34
CA LEU A 637 11.02 2.54 -27.26
C LEU A 637 11.00 2.00 -28.70
N ARG A 638 11.18 0.68 -28.87
CA ARG A 638 11.12 0.00 -30.17
C ARG A 638 9.73 0.04 -30.80
N LEU A 639 8.65 -0.07 -30.02
CA LEU A 639 7.28 0.07 -30.51
C LEU A 639 6.98 1.50 -30.96
N HIS A 640 7.44 2.50 -30.19
CA HIS A 640 7.28 3.90 -30.54
C HIS A 640 8.07 4.26 -31.81
N GLN A 641 9.33 3.83 -31.90
CA GLN A 641 10.18 4.02 -33.09
C GLN A 641 9.66 3.25 -34.31
N GLY A 642 9.15 2.03 -34.15
CA GLY A 642 8.57 1.25 -35.25
C GLY A 642 7.33 1.88 -35.89
N LEU A 643 6.58 2.73 -35.17
CA LEU A 643 5.56 3.58 -35.78
C LEU A 643 6.19 4.78 -36.51
N VAL A 644 7.13 5.48 -35.88
CA VAL A 644 7.73 6.72 -36.42
C VAL A 644 8.62 6.47 -37.64
N THR A 645 9.36 5.35 -37.71
CA THR A 645 10.08 5.00 -38.94
C THR A 645 9.10 4.69 -40.06
N SER A 646 7.96 4.03 -39.79
CA SER A 646 7.04 3.60 -40.85
C SER A 646 6.47 4.76 -41.68
N THR A 647 6.27 5.95 -41.09
CA THR A 647 5.82 7.15 -41.83
C THR A 647 6.97 7.80 -42.59
N ALA A 648 8.14 7.95 -41.98
CA ALA A 648 9.35 8.47 -42.63
C ALA A 648 9.78 7.58 -43.82
N GLU A 649 9.76 6.26 -43.66
CA GLU A 649 10.08 5.27 -44.70
C GLU A 649 9.07 5.29 -45.85
N GLN A 650 7.78 5.48 -45.58
CA GLN A 650 6.76 5.64 -46.63
C GLN A 650 6.96 6.92 -47.44
N VAL A 651 7.27 8.06 -46.79
CA VAL A 651 7.57 9.31 -47.48
C VAL A 651 8.87 9.18 -48.29
N MET A 652 9.90 8.57 -47.70
CA MET A 652 11.19 8.31 -48.33
C MET A 652 11.04 7.42 -49.57
N GLU A 653 10.23 6.35 -49.51
CA GLU A 653 9.98 5.44 -50.63
C GLU A 653 9.18 6.13 -51.76
N ARG A 654 8.15 6.93 -51.43
CA ARG A 654 7.43 7.76 -52.41
C ARG A 654 8.36 8.76 -53.12
N LEU A 655 9.21 9.46 -52.37
CA LEU A 655 10.21 10.38 -52.94
C LEU A 655 11.24 9.64 -53.79
N CYS A 656 11.74 8.49 -53.34
CA CYS A 656 12.67 7.66 -54.11
C CYS A 656 12.06 7.24 -55.46
N VAL A 657 10.79 6.83 -55.48
CA VAL A 657 10.08 6.49 -56.73
C VAL A 657 9.97 7.71 -57.65
N ARG A 658 9.57 8.88 -57.13
CA ARG A 658 9.46 10.13 -57.93
C ARG A 658 10.81 10.57 -58.52
N VAL A 659 11.89 10.55 -57.72
CA VAL A 659 13.26 10.85 -58.19
C VAL A 659 13.72 9.83 -59.23
N GLN A 660 13.49 8.54 -59.00
CA GLN A 660 13.90 7.48 -59.93
C GLN A 660 13.09 7.49 -61.25
N GLN A 661 11.84 7.96 -61.24
CA GLN A 661 11.05 8.24 -62.45
C GLN A 661 11.63 9.42 -63.25
N GLN A 662 11.95 10.54 -62.59
CA GLN A 662 12.58 11.70 -63.25
C GLN A 662 13.93 11.33 -63.88
N LEU A 663 14.77 10.58 -63.15
CA LEU A 663 16.02 10.04 -63.68
C LEU A 663 15.82 9.10 -64.89
N CYS A 664 14.68 8.41 -65.00
CA CYS A 664 14.40 7.60 -66.19
C CYS A 664 13.99 8.44 -67.41
N VAL A 665 13.45 9.65 -67.22
CA VAL A 665 13.18 10.61 -68.31
C VAL A 665 14.47 11.30 -68.77
N LEU A 666 15.37 11.63 -67.84
CA LEU A 666 16.63 12.33 -68.13
C LEU A 666 17.74 11.44 -68.75
N LYS A 667 17.49 10.14 -68.94
CA LYS A 667 18.44 9.15 -69.52
C LYS A 667 18.95 9.46 -70.94
N SER A 668 18.35 10.42 -71.63
CA SER A 668 18.77 10.87 -72.98
C SER A 668 19.65 12.12 -72.97
N CYS A 669 19.88 12.74 -71.81
CA CYS A 669 20.86 13.80 -71.62
C CYS A 669 22.15 13.23 -71.00
N GLU A 670 23.28 13.91 -71.20
CA GLU A 670 24.58 13.48 -70.67
C GLU A 670 24.60 13.53 -69.12
N ASP A 671 25.34 12.60 -68.48
CA ASP A 671 25.38 12.46 -67.01
C ASP A 671 26.04 13.68 -66.33
N GLY A 672 25.23 14.68 -65.97
CA GLY A 672 25.64 15.82 -65.14
C GLY A 672 25.67 15.50 -63.64
N ASP A 673 26.37 16.32 -62.86
CA ASP A 673 26.59 16.11 -61.41
C ASP A 673 25.28 15.94 -60.61
N GLU A 674 24.21 16.60 -61.00
CA GLU A 674 22.87 16.47 -60.38
C GLU A 674 22.27 15.07 -60.55
N VAL A 675 22.49 14.43 -61.71
CA VAL A 675 22.06 13.05 -61.98
C VAL A 675 22.87 12.06 -61.13
N GLN A 676 24.17 12.30 -60.96
CA GLN A 676 25.02 11.46 -60.12
C GLN A 676 24.69 11.63 -58.63
N THR A 677 24.44 12.86 -58.18
CA THR A 677 24.00 13.20 -56.83
C THR A 677 22.68 12.50 -56.49
N ALA A 678 21.70 12.55 -57.39
CA ALA A 678 20.42 11.85 -57.23
C ALA A 678 20.57 10.32 -57.11
N ARG A 679 21.49 9.70 -57.87
CA ARG A 679 21.79 8.26 -57.78
C ARG A 679 22.42 7.89 -56.42
N GLN A 680 23.25 8.78 -55.84
CA GLN A 680 23.87 8.57 -54.53
C GLN A 680 22.86 8.71 -53.39
N ILE A 681 22.00 9.74 -53.41
CA ILE A 681 20.95 9.92 -52.39
C ILE A 681 19.95 8.75 -52.44
N LEU A 682 19.57 8.27 -53.63
CA LEU A 682 18.76 7.05 -53.80
C LEU A 682 19.40 5.75 -53.25
N LYS A 683 20.72 5.73 -53.07
CA LYS A 683 21.45 4.61 -52.46
C LYS A 683 21.51 4.75 -50.95
N GLU A 684 21.71 5.96 -50.43
CA GLU A 684 21.70 6.24 -48.99
C GLU A 684 20.30 6.06 -48.38
N ALA A 685 19.24 6.47 -49.10
CA ALA A 685 17.84 6.20 -48.76
C ALA A 685 17.44 4.72 -48.77
N ARG A 686 18.27 3.82 -49.33
CA ARG A 686 18.10 2.36 -49.22
C ARG A 686 18.91 1.78 -48.06
N ASN A 687 20.06 2.37 -47.76
CA ASN A 687 20.94 1.97 -46.66
C ASN A 687 20.38 2.39 -45.29
N SER A 688 19.62 3.48 -45.22
CA SER A 688 18.96 3.99 -44.00
C SER A 688 18.14 2.91 -43.26
N ARG A 689 17.48 2.01 -44.00
CA ARG A 689 16.72 0.85 -43.47
C ARG A 689 17.57 -0.10 -42.61
N ALA A 690 18.87 -0.16 -42.84
CA ALA A 690 19.81 -0.96 -42.05
C ALA A 690 20.51 -0.17 -40.92
N LEU A 691 20.39 1.16 -40.91
CA LEU A 691 21.15 2.03 -40.00
C LEU A 691 20.82 1.78 -38.53
N TYR A 692 19.54 1.81 -38.16
CA TYR A 692 19.10 1.56 -36.78
C TYR A 692 19.53 0.18 -36.25
N PRO A 693 19.23 -0.96 -36.92
CA PRO A 693 19.65 -2.27 -36.41
C PRO A 693 21.18 -2.41 -36.32
N SER A 694 21.94 -1.89 -37.30
CA SER A 694 23.42 -1.91 -37.25
C SER A 694 23.98 -1.07 -36.09
N LEU A 695 23.39 0.08 -35.79
CA LEU A 695 23.78 0.92 -34.65
C LEU A 695 23.38 0.30 -33.31
N CYS A 696 22.22 -0.37 -33.22
CA CYS A 696 21.84 -1.17 -32.05
C CYS A 696 22.80 -2.35 -31.82
N GLU A 697 23.20 -3.06 -32.87
CA GLU A 697 24.16 -4.16 -32.79
C GLU A 697 25.54 -3.67 -32.34
N LEU A 698 26.05 -2.59 -32.95
CA LEU A 698 27.31 -1.95 -32.54
C LEU A 698 27.28 -1.49 -31.07
N ALA A 699 26.21 -0.84 -30.63
CA ALA A 699 26.04 -0.43 -29.24
C ALA A 699 26.03 -1.62 -28.28
N HIS A 700 25.45 -2.75 -28.68
CA HIS A 700 25.43 -3.98 -27.88
C HIS A 700 26.81 -4.65 -27.80
N VAL A 701 27.51 -4.78 -28.93
CA VAL A 701 28.86 -5.36 -29.01
C VAL A 701 29.86 -4.59 -28.14
N LEU A 702 29.78 -3.25 -28.13
CA LEU A 702 30.62 -2.38 -27.31
C LEU A 702 30.32 -2.43 -25.79
N SER A 703 29.34 -3.22 -25.35
CA SER A 703 28.82 -3.19 -23.97
C SER A 703 29.17 -4.42 -23.10
N VAL A 704 29.66 -5.52 -23.68
CA VAL A 704 29.71 -6.84 -23.03
C VAL A 704 30.55 -6.86 -21.74
N ASP A 705 31.65 -6.11 -21.69
CA ASP A 705 32.55 -5.95 -20.54
C ASP A 705 32.94 -4.49 -20.26
N GLY A 706 31.94 -3.60 -20.21
CA GLY A 706 32.14 -2.17 -19.94
C GLY A 706 32.76 -1.86 -18.57
N PRO A 707 33.43 -0.70 -18.40
CA PRO A 707 34.18 -0.36 -17.19
C PRO A 707 33.32 -0.26 -15.91
N VAL A 708 32.01 -0.01 -16.05
CA VAL A 708 31.04 -0.05 -14.94
C VAL A 708 31.04 -1.42 -14.26
N LYS A 709 30.98 -2.50 -15.03
CA LYS A 709 30.97 -3.90 -14.56
C LYS A 709 32.24 -4.22 -13.78
N GLN A 710 33.40 -3.78 -14.29
CA GLN A 710 34.70 -3.94 -13.63
C GLN A 710 34.78 -3.16 -12.30
N ARG A 711 34.20 -1.95 -12.25
CA ARG A 711 34.19 -1.13 -11.03
C ARG A 711 33.24 -1.69 -9.97
N LEU A 712 32.08 -2.22 -10.35
CA LEU A 712 31.16 -2.89 -9.44
C LEU A 712 31.73 -4.22 -8.91
N ASP A 713 32.47 -4.97 -9.73
CA ASP A 713 33.26 -6.14 -9.28
C ASP A 713 34.31 -5.76 -8.23
N THR A 714 34.99 -4.62 -8.43
CA THR A 714 35.96 -4.09 -7.46
C THR A 714 35.25 -3.75 -6.13
N LEU A 715 34.12 -3.04 -6.21
CA LEU A 715 33.33 -2.62 -5.04
C LEU A 715 32.78 -3.82 -4.25
N ALA A 716 32.33 -4.88 -4.93
CA ALA A 716 31.90 -6.12 -4.28
C ALA A 716 33.05 -6.81 -3.51
N GLY A 717 34.27 -6.72 -4.02
CA GLY A 717 35.48 -7.20 -3.34
C GLY A 717 35.92 -6.34 -2.14
N GLU A 718 35.53 -5.07 -2.11
CA GLU A 718 35.75 -4.16 -0.96
C GLU A 718 34.67 -4.37 0.11
N LEU A 719 33.39 -4.43 -0.28
CA LEU A 719 32.26 -4.69 0.61
C LEU A 719 32.33 -6.07 1.28
N ALA A 720 32.80 -7.10 0.56
CA ALA A 720 33.04 -8.40 1.19
C ALA A 720 34.06 -8.33 2.33
N LYS A 721 35.18 -7.59 2.15
CA LYS A 721 36.19 -7.41 3.21
C LYS A 721 35.68 -6.59 4.39
N ALA A 722 34.79 -5.62 4.15
CA ALA A 722 34.14 -4.85 5.20
C ALA A 722 33.20 -5.75 6.03
N ALA A 723 32.34 -6.52 5.36
CA ALA A 723 31.39 -7.42 6.03
C ALA A 723 32.09 -8.59 6.75
N ASP A 724 33.14 -9.18 6.15
CA ASP A 724 33.99 -10.18 6.82
C ASP A 724 34.60 -9.61 8.11
N LYS A 725 34.97 -8.32 8.14
CA LYS A 725 35.53 -7.63 9.31
C LYS A 725 34.47 -7.26 10.37
N GLU A 726 33.26 -6.90 9.98
CA GLU A 726 32.15 -6.70 10.93
C GLU A 726 31.75 -8.02 11.58
N LEU A 727 31.67 -9.09 10.79
CA LEU A 727 31.31 -10.43 11.22
C LEU A 727 32.38 -11.03 12.16
N GLN A 728 33.66 -10.77 11.91
CA GLN A 728 34.77 -11.04 12.85
C GLN A 728 34.49 -10.42 14.23
N VAL A 729 34.16 -9.13 14.30
CA VAL A 729 33.90 -8.44 15.59
C VAL A 729 32.69 -9.04 16.31
N VAL A 730 31.63 -9.42 15.58
CA VAL A 730 30.46 -10.10 16.15
C VAL A 730 30.82 -11.48 16.68
N VAL A 731 31.57 -12.30 15.93
CA VAL A 731 31.99 -13.64 16.35
C VAL A 731 32.95 -13.58 17.54
N ASP A 732 33.93 -12.67 17.54
CA ASP A 732 34.83 -12.48 18.69
C ASP A 732 34.05 -12.05 19.96
N SER A 733 33.05 -11.19 19.81
CA SER A 733 32.15 -10.81 20.93
C SER A 733 31.34 -12.01 21.44
N MET A 734 30.77 -12.82 20.53
CA MET A 734 30.04 -14.04 20.89
C MET A 734 30.95 -15.07 21.58
N VAL A 735 32.18 -15.24 21.11
CA VAL A 735 33.17 -16.15 21.73
C VAL A 735 33.62 -15.62 23.11
N SER A 736 33.72 -14.30 23.32
CA SER A 736 33.93 -13.73 24.66
C SER A 736 32.77 -14.05 25.59
N LEU A 737 31.53 -13.79 25.16
CA LEU A 737 30.33 -14.09 25.95
C LEU A 737 30.21 -15.59 26.26
N CYS A 738 30.58 -16.48 25.33
CA CYS A 738 30.65 -17.92 25.60
C CYS A 738 31.71 -18.28 26.65
N ARG A 739 32.87 -17.61 26.67
CA ARG A 739 33.90 -17.81 27.71
C ARG A 739 33.43 -17.32 29.08
N GLU A 740 32.67 -16.23 29.13
CA GLU A 740 32.10 -15.67 30.36
C GLU A 740 30.98 -16.56 30.92
N LEU A 741 30.01 -16.96 30.10
CA LEU A 741 28.86 -17.77 30.52
C LEU A 741 29.19 -19.26 30.73
N CYS A 742 30.23 -19.78 30.07
CA CYS A 742 30.52 -21.22 30.03
C CYS A 742 32.02 -21.56 30.09
N PRO A 743 32.80 -21.06 31.08
CA PRO A 743 34.27 -21.18 31.11
C PRO A 743 34.78 -22.64 31.12
N MET A 744 34.09 -23.55 31.81
CA MET A 744 34.44 -24.98 31.84
C MET A 744 34.22 -25.67 30.48
N SER A 745 33.19 -25.26 29.73
CA SER A 745 32.87 -25.81 28.42
C SER A 745 33.76 -25.21 27.33
N CYS A 746 34.02 -23.89 27.39
CA CYS A 746 34.92 -23.23 26.44
C CYS A 746 36.36 -23.73 26.58
N SER A 747 36.87 -23.94 27.80
CA SER A 747 38.18 -24.57 28.01
C SER A 747 38.23 -26.08 27.68
N ALA A 748 37.09 -26.73 27.44
CA ALA A 748 37.02 -28.05 26.79
C ALA A 748 36.98 -27.92 25.25
N ALA A 749 36.25 -26.93 24.72
CA ALA A 749 36.12 -26.69 23.29
C ALA A 749 37.37 -26.05 22.63
N GLU A 750 38.21 -25.32 23.37
CA GLU A 750 39.55 -24.91 22.92
C GLU A 750 40.54 -26.09 22.78
N ARG A 751 40.16 -27.29 23.24
CA ARG A 751 40.88 -28.55 22.98
C ARG A 751 40.30 -29.36 21.81
N LEU A 752 39.27 -28.86 21.13
CA LEU A 752 38.81 -29.41 19.86
C LEU A 752 39.72 -28.95 18.70
N SER A 753 39.65 -29.67 17.58
CA SER A 753 40.25 -29.26 16.32
C SER A 753 39.15 -29.18 15.27
N PRO A 754 38.82 -28.00 14.71
CA PRO A 754 39.39 -26.69 15.01
C PRO A 754 38.98 -26.14 16.41
N PRO A 755 39.82 -25.32 17.08
CA PRO A 755 39.49 -24.66 18.34
C PRO A 755 38.52 -23.49 18.15
N LEU A 756 37.75 -23.13 19.19
CA LEU A 756 36.76 -22.03 19.19
C LEU A 756 37.29 -20.71 18.60
N SER A 757 38.54 -20.34 18.88
CA SER A 757 39.17 -19.12 18.39
C SER A 757 39.32 -19.05 16.87
N SER A 758 39.29 -20.20 16.17
CA SER A 758 39.39 -20.28 14.70
C SER A 758 38.03 -20.39 14.00
N ILE A 759 36.91 -20.25 14.74
CA ILE A 759 35.59 -20.08 14.12
C ILE A 759 35.50 -18.74 13.39
N SER A 760 36.07 -17.66 13.94
CA SER A 760 36.04 -16.35 13.28
C SER A 760 36.78 -16.34 11.93
N GLU A 761 37.86 -17.12 11.80
CA GLU A 761 38.55 -17.33 10.51
C GLU A 761 37.72 -18.12 9.48
N GLN A 762 36.64 -18.80 9.88
CA GLN A 762 35.79 -19.63 9.01
C GLN A 762 34.46 -18.95 8.64
N VAL A 763 33.95 -18.04 9.47
CA VAL A 763 32.70 -17.32 9.21
C VAL A 763 32.95 -16.09 8.33
N SER A 764 32.88 -16.28 7.01
CA SER A 764 32.92 -15.21 5.99
C SER A 764 31.63 -15.16 5.20
N ILE A 765 31.24 -13.99 4.69
CA ILE A 765 30.05 -13.89 3.85
C ILE A 765 30.38 -14.42 2.45
N PRO A 766 29.59 -15.34 1.87
CA PRO A 766 29.83 -15.85 0.52
C PRO A 766 29.94 -14.69 -0.48
N ARG A 767 31.14 -14.53 -1.07
CA ARG A 767 31.41 -13.41 -2.00
C ARG A 767 30.52 -13.45 -3.25
N SER A 768 29.98 -14.63 -3.58
CA SER A 768 28.91 -14.83 -4.56
C SER A 768 27.59 -14.15 -4.17
N ALA A 769 27.21 -14.14 -2.88
CA ALA A 769 25.97 -13.52 -2.40
C ALA A 769 26.06 -11.98 -2.43
N ILE A 770 27.17 -11.40 -1.93
CA ILE A 770 27.42 -9.95 -2.00
C ILE A 770 27.53 -9.50 -3.47
N ARG A 771 28.24 -10.28 -4.31
CA ARG A 771 28.30 -10.05 -5.75
C ARG A 771 26.90 -10.14 -6.39
N SER A 772 26.06 -11.10 -6.02
CA SER A 772 24.67 -11.18 -6.50
C SER A 772 23.91 -9.92 -6.12
N ALA A 773 23.84 -9.56 -4.84
CA ALA A 773 23.08 -8.40 -4.37
C ALA A 773 23.48 -7.06 -5.06
N LEU A 774 24.78 -6.87 -5.34
CA LEU A 774 25.28 -5.71 -6.11
C LEU A 774 24.95 -5.81 -7.60
N MET A 775 25.09 -6.98 -8.22
CA MET A 775 24.86 -7.18 -9.66
C MET A 775 23.38 -7.26 -10.02
N GLU A 776 22.54 -7.66 -9.08
CA GLU A 776 21.11 -7.94 -9.21
C GLU A 776 20.23 -6.71 -8.94
N ARG A 777 20.83 -5.62 -8.42
CA ARG A 777 20.14 -4.33 -8.24
C ARG A 777 20.97 -3.19 -8.81
N ALA A 778 22.06 -2.80 -8.13
CA ALA A 778 22.87 -1.65 -8.56
C ALA A 778 23.45 -1.81 -9.98
N ALA A 779 23.85 -3.02 -10.41
CA ALA A 779 24.23 -3.23 -11.81
C ALA A 779 23.04 -3.42 -12.76
N GLU A 780 21.89 -3.95 -12.34
CA GLU A 780 20.67 -3.94 -13.16
C GLU A 780 20.25 -2.48 -13.45
N ASP A 781 20.14 -1.63 -12.42
CA ASP A 781 19.79 -0.20 -12.51
C ASP A 781 20.75 0.60 -13.40
N ILE A 782 22.07 0.52 -13.12
CA ILE A 782 23.07 1.30 -13.87
C ILE A 782 23.16 0.81 -15.33
N ASN A 783 23.09 -0.50 -15.58
CA ASN A 783 23.07 -0.99 -16.96
C ASN A 783 21.76 -0.62 -17.68
N GLN A 784 20.60 -0.61 -16.99
CA GLN A 784 19.36 -0.14 -17.59
C GLN A 784 19.46 1.33 -18.02
N ALA A 785 19.90 2.23 -17.13
CA ALA A 785 20.10 3.64 -17.48
C ALA A 785 21.12 3.82 -18.63
N LEU A 786 22.20 3.03 -18.63
CA LEU A 786 23.22 3.04 -19.69
C LEU A 786 22.66 2.53 -21.04
N GLU A 787 21.76 1.55 -21.04
CA GLU A 787 21.08 1.04 -22.23
C GLU A 787 20.00 2.00 -22.75
N GLU A 788 19.29 2.70 -21.86
CA GLU A 788 18.33 3.75 -22.22
C GLU A 788 19.04 4.92 -22.91
N VAL A 789 20.20 5.35 -22.38
CA VAL A 789 21.07 6.36 -23.03
C VAL A 789 21.59 5.86 -24.39
N LYS A 790 22.05 4.61 -24.51
CA LYS A 790 22.49 4.04 -25.81
C LYS A 790 21.38 4.09 -26.86
N LEU A 791 20.16 3.69 -26.50
CA LEU A 791 19.05 3.67 -27.45
C LEU A 791 18.53 5.07 -27.78
N SER A 792 18.62 6.02 -26.85
CA SER A 792 18.41 7.44 -27.13
C SER A 792 19.41 7.97 -28.17
N VAL A 793 20.71 7.68 -27.99
CA VAL A 793 21.78 8.06 -28.95
C VAL A 793 21.58 7.38 -30.32
N VAL A 794 21.28 6.08 -30.37
CA VAL A 794 21.00 5.36 -31.63
C VAL A 794 19.77 5.94 -32.34
N SER A 795 18.71 6.27 -31.59
CA SER A 795 17.52 6.93 -32.15
C SER A 795 17.83 8.31 -32.70
N TYR A 796 18.60 9.12 -31.96
CA TYR A 796 18.98 10.47 -32.38
C TYR A 796 19.79 10.43 -33.67
N LEU A 797 20.84 9.60 -33.72
CA LEU A 797 21.67 9.42 -34.92
C LEU A 797 20.87 8.90 -36.11
N THR A 798 19.97 7.93 -35.90
CA THR A 798 19.12 7.39 -36.97
C THR A 798 18.19 8.47 -37.51
N ASN A 799 17.46 9.18 -36.64
CA ASN A 799 16.48 10.18 -37.04
C ASN A 799 17.17 11.33 -37.78
N SER A 800 18.23 11.93 -37.23
CA SER A 800 18.93 13.05 -37.90
C SER A 800 19.48 12.68 -39.28
N ILE A 801 19.92 11.42 -39.49
CA ILE A 801 20.36 10.95 -40.81
C ILE A 801 19.16 10.71 -41.75
N VAL A 802 18.05 10.17 -41.24
CA VAL A 802 16.80 9.99 -41.99
C VAL A 802 16.19 11.33 -42.43
N ASP A 803 16.17 12.32 -41.54
CA ASP A 803 15.65 13.66 -41.80
C ASP A 803 16.51 14.39 -42.86
N GLN A 804 17.84 14.29 -42.76
CA GLN A 804 18.78 14.81 -43.78
C GLN A 804 18.54 14.15 -45.16
N ILE A 805 18.42 12.82 -45.21
CA ILE A 805 18.13 12.07 -46.45
C ILE A 805 16.78 12.48 -47.05
N LEU A 806 15.74 12.70 -46.23
CA LEU A 806 14.44 13.20 -46.68
C LEU A 806 14.54 14.61 -47.28
N GLN A 807 15.29 15.51 -46.62
CA GLN A 807 15.53 16.87 -47.11
C GLN A 807 16.29 16.87 -48.44
N GLU A 808 17.32 16.03 -48.58
CA GLU A 808 18.12 15.90 -49.81
C GLU A 808 17.37 15.20 -50.95
N LEU A 809 16.53 14.21 -50.66
CA LEU A 809 15.58 13.63 -51.64
C LEU A 809 14.62 14.70 -52.16
N TYR A 810 14.10 15.55 -51.29
CA TYR A 810 13.13 16.59 -51.66
C TYR A 810 13.74 17.73 -52.48
N THR A 811 14.93 18.22 -52.11
CA THR A 811 15.65 19.22 -52.92
C THR A 811 16.04 18.65 -54.28
N THR A 812 16.56 17.42 -54.32
CA THR A 812 16.88 16.70 -55.57
C THR A 812 15.64 16.56 -56.47
N HIS A 813 14.51 16.11 -55.92
CA HIS A 813 13.24 15.98 -56.65
C HIS A 813 12.80 17.30 -57.30
N LYS A 814 12.92 18.41 -56.56
CA LYS A 814 12.57 19.77 -57.01
C LYS A 814 13.52 20.27 -58.11
N THR A 815 14.80 19.94 -58.05
CA THR A 815 15.78 20.32 -59.08
C THR A 815 15.61 19.48 -60.35
N LEU A 816 15.46 18.16 -60.24
CA LEU A 816 15.19 17.29 -61.41
C LEU A 816 13.84 17.64 -62.08
N LEU A 817 12.83 18.09 -61.33
CA LEU A 817 11.56 18.57 -61.90
C LEU A 817 11.77 19.81 -62.80
N ARG A 818 12.67 20.71 -62.39
CA ARG A 818 13.07 21.88 -63.18
C ARG A 818 13.84 21.47 -64.45
N GLN A 819 14.75 20.49 -64.35
CA GLN A 819 15.43 19.95 -65.54
C GLN A 819 14.46 19.28 -66.52
N VAL A 820 13.56 18.41 -66.05
CA VAL A 820 12.58 17.71 -66.91
C VAL A 820 11.62 18.68 -67.61
N SER A 821 11.22 19.76 -66.94
CA SER A 821 10.37 20.80 -67.54
C SER A 821 11.11 21.72 -68.52
N GLN A 822 12.43 21.91 -68.35
CA GLN A 822 13.28 22.56 -69.36
C GLN A 822 13.51 21.67 -70.58
N ALA A 823 13.82 20.39 -70.39
CA ALA A 823 14.01 19.43 -71.48
C ALA A 823 12.75 19.29 -72.36
N LYS A 824 11.57 19.12 -71.73
CA LYS A 824 10.28 19.10 -72.45
C LYS A 824 10.00 20.36 -73.29
N ARG A 825 10.50 21.53 -72.87
CA ARG A 825 10.39 22.78 -73.63
C ARG A 825 11.32 22.85 -74.85
N TRP A 826 12.33 22.00 -74.95
CA TRP A 826 13.23 21.97 -76.11
C TRP A 826 12.68 21.04 -77.20
N ASP A 827 12.07 19.91 -76.84
CA ASP A 827 11.35 19.04 -77.78
C ASP A 827 10.21 19.78 -78.50
N ASP A 828 9.45 20.61 -77.77
CA ASP A 828 8.26 21.34 -78.29
C ASP A 828 8.61 22.49 -79.27
N VAL A 829 9.90 22.79 -79.45
CA VAL A 829 10.42 23.79 -80.40
C VAL A 829 11.23 23.13 -81.54
N GLY A 830 11.55 21.84 -81.42
CA GLY A 830 12.29 21.07 -82.41
C GLY A 830 11.43 20.58 -83.58
N THR A 831 11.57 21.19 -84.76
CA THR A 831 10.71 20.84 -85.91
C THR A 831 11.13 19.56 -86.65
N GLY A 832 10.17 18.63 -86.79
CA GLY A 832 9.99 17.86 -88.03
C GLY A 832 10.45 16.40 -88.10
N ARG A 833 9.45 15.49 -88.13
CA ARG A 833 9.49 14.15 -88.78
C ARG A 833 10.65 13.20 -88.41
N ARG A 834 10.35 12.23 -87.53
CA ARG A 834 10.40 10.80 -87.91
C ARG A 834 9.53 9.94 -86.98
N SER A 835 8.93 8.88 -87.52
CA SER A 835 8.08 7.96 -86.76
C SER A 835 8.88 6.78 -86.24
N VAL A 836 8.84 6.55 -84.93
CA VAL A 836 9.19 5.28 -84.30
C VAL A 836 8.03 4.93 -83.35
N ARG A 837 7.55 3.67 -83.40
CA ARG A 837 6.44 3.22 -82.56
C ARG A 837 6.96 2.90 -81.15
N HIS A 838 6.41 3.55 -80.13
CA HIS A 838 6.43 3.03 -78.76
C HIS A 838 5.03 3.03 -78.13
N SER A 839 4.86 2.15 -77.15
CA SER A 839 3.56 1.66 -76.69
C SER A 839 2.69 2.72 -76.03
N ARG A 840 1.37 2.54 -76.11
CA ARG A 840 0.40 3.16 -75.20
C ARG A 840 0.81 2.84 -73.75
N LEU A 841 1.08 3.87 -72.97
CA LEU A 841 1.06 3.87 -71.49
C LEU A 841 1.17 5.31 -70.92
N VAL A 842 0.57 6.28 -71.62
CA VAL A 842 0.52 7.70 -71.20
C VAL A 842 -0.89 8.24 -71.45
N GLU A 843 -1.77 8.01 -70.49
CA GLU A 843 -3.00 8.79 -70.27
C GLU A 843 -2.93 9.31 -68.82
N SER A 844 -3.44 10.51 -68.57
CA SER A 844 -3.44 11.23 -67.29
C SER A 844 -2.11 11.24 -66.50
N LEU A 845 -1.33 12.31 -66.70
CA LEU A 845 -0.27 12.73 -65.77
C LEU A 845 -0.48 14.17 -65.27
N ASP A 846 -1.74 14.61 -65.25
CA ASP A 846 -2.19 15.64 -64.32
C ASP A 846 -2.48 14.94 -62.97
N PHE A 847 -1.66 15.24 -61.97
CA PHE A 847 -1.91 14.90 -60.57
C PHE A 847 -1.93 16.23 -59.79
N PRO A 848 -2.95 16.50 -58.96
CA PRO A 848 -3.01 17.74 -58.19
C PRO A 848 -1.94 17.77 -57.09
N ASP A 849 -1.52 18.97 -56.69
CA ASP A 849 -0.58 19.18 -55.57
C ASP A 849 -1.15 18.75 -54.19
N GLU A 850 -2.42 18.34 -54.13
CA GLU A 850 -3.11 17.86 -52.92
C GLU A 850 -2.56 16.54 -52.35
N ASP A 851 -1.68 15.84 -53.07
CA ASP A 851 -1.09 14.55 -52.63
C ASP A 851 -0.03 14.72 -51.50
N PHE A 852 0.23 15.95 -51.05
CA PHE A 852 0.90 16.28 -49.79
C PHE A 852 -0.08 16.64 -48.64
N GLY A 853 -1.38 16.63 -48.90
CA GLY A 853 -2.46 17.02 -47.99
C GLY A 853 -2.77 16.00 -46.88
N VAL A 854 -1.78 15.65 -46.06
CA VAL A 854 -2.06 15.08 -44.73
C VAL A 854 -2.74 16.20 -43.92
N ASN A 855 -4.05 16.07 -43.72
CA ASN A 855 -4.92 17.16 -43.31
C ASN A 855 -4.73 17.53 -41.82
N LEU A 856 -3.71 18.33 -41.53
CA LEU A 856 -3.58 19.14 -40.32
C LEU A 856 -4.75 20.15 -40.28
N GLY A 857 -5.84 19.72 -39.64
CA GLY A 857 -7.15 20.37 -39.75
C GLY A 857 -7.19 21.80 -39.20
N ILE A 858 -7.05 22.78 -40.10
CA ILE A 858 -7.31 24.20 -39.83
C ILE A 858 -8.49 24.64 -40.70
N HIS A 859 -9.69 24.72 -40.12
CA HIS A 859 -10.81 25.43 -40.71
C HIS A 859 -10.70 26.93 -40.37
N CYS A 860 -10.12 27.72 -41.28
CA CYS A 860 -10.27 29.17 -41.25
C CYS A 860 -11.40 29.59 -42.20
N SER A 861 -12.47 30.15 -41.64
CA SER A 861 -13.54 30.79 -42.41
C SER A 861 -13.14 32.17 -42.91
N GLU A 862 -13.78 32.63 -43.97
CA GLU A 862 -13.53 33.90 -44.66
C GLU A 862 -13.52 35.11 -43.71
N ASN A 863 -12.42 35.88 -43.71
CA ASN A 863 -12.35 37.32 -44.01
C ASN A 863 -11.00 37.95 -43.61
N GLY A 864 -10.49 38.87 -44.43
CA GLY A 864 -9.22 39.57 -44.23
C GLY A 864 -8.16 39.17 -45.27
N GLY A 865 -7.48 40.16 -45.86
CA GLY A 865 -6.43 39.95 -46.86
C GLY A 865 -5.24 40.88 -46.63
N VAL A 866 -4.30 40.92 -47.60
CA VAL A 866 -2.98 41.60 -47.54
C VAL A 866 -1.98 40.81 -46.65
N SER A 867 -0.75 40.47 -47.07
CA SER A 867 -0.01 40.64 -48.34
C SER A 867 1.03 39.52 -48.52
N MET A 868 1.64 39.41 -49.71
CA MET A 868 2.83 38.57 -49.92
C MET A 868 4.01 39.00 -49.03
N LEU A 869 4.69 38.01 -48.46
CA LEU A 869 6.11 38.02 -48.12
C LEU A 869 6.71 36.64 -48.47
N GLU A 870 8.03 36.57 -48.62
CA GLU A 870 8.75 35.35 -48.99
C GLU A 870 9.15 34.57 -47.74
N ASP A 871 8.59 33.36 -47.55
CA ASP A 871 8.96 32.47 -46.44
C ASP A 871 9.67 31.20 -46.94
N GLY A 872 10.71 30.80 -46.19
CA GLY A 872 11.38 29.51 -46.33
C GLY A 872 10.62 28.37 -45.65
N LEU A 873 11.14 27.15 -45.71
CA LEU A 873 10.57 26.05 -44.91
C LEU A 873 10.83 26.32 -43.41
N PRO A 874 9.88 25.99 -42.51
CA PRO A 874 10.09 26.08 -41.08
C PRO A 874 11.15 25.07 -40.57
N ASP A 875 12.03 25.54 -39.70
CA ASP A 875 13.06 24.76 -38.99
C ASP A 875 12.44 23.72 -38.02
N PHE A 876 12.09 22.53 -38.52
CA PHE A 876 11.39 21.52 -37.71
C PHE A 876 12.28 20.68 -36.77
N TYR A 877 13.60 20.64 -36.98
CA TYR A 877 14.50 19.72 -36.26
C TYR A 877 15.78 20.35 -35.65
N SER A 878 16.09 21.61 -35.95
CA SER A 878 17.40 22.22 -35.72
C SER A 878 17.77 22.58 -34.27
N LYS A 879 16.97 22.17 -33.26
CA LYS A 879 17.20 22.48 -31.83
C LYS A 879 16.90 21.31 -30.88
N ARG A 880 17.77 20.30 -30.88
CA ARG A 880 18.00 19.41 -29.72
C ARG A 880 19.47 19.44 -29.33
N VAL A 881 19.83 20.37 -28.46
CA VAL A 881 21.18 20.48 -27.88
C VAL A 881 21.35 19.34 -26.87
N LEU A 882 22.50 18.64 -26.91
CA LEU A 882 22.87 17.67 -25.87
C LEU A 882 23.02 18.41 -24.53
N PRO A 883 22.39 17.97 -23.43
CA PRO A 883 22.43 18.71 -22.17
C PRO A 883 23.83 18.69 -21.55
N ASP A 884 24.53 19.82 -21.66
CA ASP A 884 25.81 20.04 -20.99
C ASP A 884 25.61 20.07 -19.46
N ARG A 885 26.15 19.03 -18.80
CA ARG A 885 26.43 18.94 -17.35
C ARG A 885 25.36 19.47 -16.37
N TRP A 886 24.47 18.56 -15.97
CA TRP A 886 24.17 18.26 -14.56
C TRP A 886 23.90 19.47 -13.63
N GLY A 887 22.64 19.95 -13.56
CA GLY A 887 22.26 20.98 -12.58
C GLY A 887 20.79 21.38 -12.54
N HIS A 888 19.92 20.51 -12.01
CA HIS A 888 18.52 20.76 -11.58
C HIS A 888 17.44 21.19 -12.62
N THR A 889 16.22 20.64 -12.42
CA THR A 889 14.86 21.15 -12.79
C THR A 889 14.38 21.25 -14.26
N SER A 890 13.08 20.89 -14.43
CA SER A 890 12.04 21.35 -15.39
C SER A 890 12.16 21.15 -16.93
N ASP A 891 11.31 20.23 -17.43
CA ASP A 891 10.24 20.40 -18.47
C ASP A 891 10.48 20.55 -20.01
N LEU A 892 9.38 20.25 -20.75
CA LEU A 892 8.99 20.51 -22.17
C LEU A 892 9.49 19.62 -23.36
N PHE A 893 8.69 19.29 -24.42
CA PHE A 893 7.30 18.76 -24.40
C PHE A 893 6.86 17.74 -25.53
N PRO A 894 6.42 18.08 -26.78
CA PRO A 894 5.16 17.50 -27.33
C PRO A 894 5.10 16.85 -28.75
N LEU A 895 3.86 16.49 -29.17
CA LEU A 895 3.27 16.23 -30.53
C LEU A 895 3.34 14.79 -31.14
N THR A 896 2.26 13.97 -31.21
CA THR A 896 1.04 13.87 -32.11
C THR A 896 1.23 13.15 -33.47
N CYS A 897 0.26 12.47 -34.14
CA CYS A 897 -1.01 11.77 -33.78
C CYS A 897 -1.65 11.10 -35.05
N CYS A 898 -2.18 9.85 -34.97
CA CYS A 898 -3.13 9.17 -35.94
C CYS A 898 -2.72 9.07 -37.44
N SER A 899 -3.39 8.35 -38.38
CA SER A 899 -4.13 7.06 -38.46
C SER A 899 -4.37 6.74 -39.97
N MET A 900 -4.42 5.51 -40.51
CA MET A 900 -5.61 4.63 -40.62
C MET A 900 -5.33 3.32 -41.44
N THR A 901 -6.07 2.25 -41.10
CA THR A 901 -6.66 1.15 -41.93
C THR A 901 -5.91 0.32 -43.01
N SER A 902 -6.11 -1.00 -42.86
CA SER A 902 -6.48 -2.06 -43.85
C SER A 902 -5.44 -2.71 -44.78
N ASP A 903 -5.56 -4.05 -44.83
CA ASP A 903 -5.24 -5.02 -45.89
C ASP A 903 -3.75 -5.13 -46.35
N LEU A 904 -3.12 -6.31 -46.43
CA LEU A 904 -3.64 -7.60 -46.92
C LEU A 904 -2.83 -8.80 -46.36
N LEU A 905 -3.29 -10.03 -46.63
CA LEU A 905 -2.56 -11.26 -46.29
C LEU A 905 -1.34 -11.50 -47.19
N LYS A 906 -0.16 -11.78 -46.59
CA LYS A 906 0.65 -12.98 -46.84
C LYS A 906 1.81 -13.15 -45.86
#